data_AF-A0A5B8N2M7-F1
#
_entry.id   AF-A0A5B8N2M7-F1
#
_cell.length_a   1.000
_cell.length_b   1.000
_cell.length_c   1.000
_cell.angle_alpha   90.00
_cell.angle_beta   90.00
_cell.angle_gamma   90.00
#
_symmetry.space_group_name_H-M   'P 1'
#
loop_
_entity.id
_entity.type
_entity.pdbx_description
1 polymer ?
#
loop_
_entity_poly.entity_id
_entity_poly.type
_entity_poly.pdbx_seq_one_letter_code
_entity_poly.pdbx_strand_id
1 'polypeptide(L)'
;MQALRIFPIVLCWLLSLAPAVHADDLATQNKAKQIWQLLDYLAVDYNKAVRDGAVVNQDEYAEMQEFAHAAERQLGELPATAATPVLLKGAAALRSTIAEKASANAVGDQARALADGLLAAYPVPLAPARLPDLRQGAKLYQSQCASCHGVSGQADGPLAAKLNPPPIALADHERAKERSVFALQQIITRGVQGTSMPGFASLSDDERWAIAYFASTLSYSGSERQEGGALWASRPDLHAALPTLSKLSQTSEADLSKALGAQTARSLLAYLRSTPEALNASSADTLPIAKRKLKESVAALDRGDLSAASQLALSAYLDGFEPVEPALAAKNQSLFEEIEKSMSAYRSALAGGRAKQAHDMEEHLQALLAEAQSALEETSNPLSAFVGALTILLREGLEALLVVVAMIAFLKKAERTDVLPYVHAGWLAALAAGGLTWAVATYLVDVSGASREMTEGFSAIFAAVVLLGVGIWMHQKSLAGRWQAYVKQKLSSALTRKSAMMLFLLSFVTVYREVFETVLFYAALWAEGNGTYMLAGLGTGIAILGVVAFVLLRSSTRLPISQFFAFSSALVGVLAVVLMGKGVAALQKVGFLDITPIRAPRIDVLGIYPSMQTIVAQVLILLVIVVSIIYNLQSQKKTDAA
;
A
#
# COMPACT_ATOMS: atom_id res chain seq x y z
N MET A 1 -20.11 -34.03 -10.13
CA MET A 1 -18.73 -34.24 -10.64
C MET A 1 -18.38 -33.36 -11.84
N GLN A 2 -19.35 -32.84 -12.63
CA GLN A 2 -19.08 -31.86 -13.69
C GLN A 2 -18.74 -30.44 -13.16
N ALA A 3 -19.35 -30.00 -12.06
CA ALA A 3 -19.03 -28.70 -11.44
C ALA A 3 -17.58 -28.58 -10.92
N LEU A 4 -16.99 -29.70 -10.44
CA LEU A 4 -15.58 -29.74 -10.01
C LEU A 4 -14.57 -29.70 -11.17
N ARG A 5 -15.01 -29.99 -12.41
CA ARG A 5 -14.15 -29.94 -13.60
C ARG A 5 -14.11 -28.54 -14.24
N ILE A 6 -15.10 -27.70 -13.97
CA ILE A 6 -15.14 -26.31 -14.42
C ILE A 6 -14.25 -25.41 -13.52
N PHE A 7 -14.12 -25.77 -12.24
CA PHE A 7 -13.33 -25.05 -11.25
C PHE A 7 -11.84 -24.83 -11.63
N PRO A 8 -11.06 -25.83 -12.09
CA PRO A 8 -9.68 -25.60 -12.53
C PRO A 8 -9.59 -24.85 -13.86
N ILE A 9 -10.61 -24.92 -14.73
CA ILE A 9 -10.63 -24.24 -16.03
C ILE A 9 -10.88 -22.73 -15.82
N VAL A 10 -11.79 -22.38 -14.91
CA VAL A 10 -12.05 -20.98 -14.51
C VAL A 10 -10.87 -20.39 -13.71
N LEU A 11 -10.24 -21.19 -12.85
CA LEU A 11 -9.04 -20.78 -12.10
C LEU A 11 -7.83 -20.58 -13.03
N CYS A 12 -7.62 -21.46 -14.01
CA CYS A 12 -6.59 -21.26 -15.04
C CYS A 12 -6.89 -20.06 -15.93
N TRP A 13 -8.15 -19.82 -16.31
CA TRP A 13 -8.55 -18.61 -17.05
C TRP A 13 -8.31 -17.32 -16.27
N LEU A 14 -8.60 -17.31 -14.96
CA LEU A 14 -8.36 -16.17 -14.07
C LEU A 14 -6.87 -15.93 -13.80
N LEU A 15 -6.04 -16.99 -13.75
CA LEU A 15 -4.59 -16.88 -13.58
C LEU A 15 -3.85 -16.53 -14.89
N SER A 16 -4.39 -16.92 -16.05
CA SER A 16 -3.86 -16.51 -17.37
C SER A 16 -4.26 -15.10 -17.79
N LEU A 17 -5.06 -14.40 -16.97
CA LEU A 17 -5.43 -12.99 -17.13
C LEU A 17 -4.51 -12.06 -16.31
N ALA A 18 -3.35 -12.52 -15.85
CA ALA A 18 -2.27 -11.58 -15.47
C ALA A 18 -1.83 -10.84 -16.74
N PRO A 19 -2.05 -9.52 -16.85
CA PRO A 19 -1.94 -8.85 -18.13
C PRO A 19 -0.45 -8.69 -18.50
N ALA A 20 -0.13 -8.92 -19.78
CA ALA A 20 1.16 -8.54 -20.39
C ALA A 20 1.53 -7.06 -20.14
N VAL A 21 0.55 -6.24 -19.77
CA VAL A 21 0.65 -4.84 -19.35
C VAL A 21 1.65 -4.60 -18.21
N HIS A 22 1.83 -5.53 -17.25
CA HIS A 22 2.78 -5.33 -16.15
C HIS A 22 4.26 -5.38 -16.59
N ALA A 23 4.59 -6.17 -17.61
CA ALA A 23 5.95 -6.25 -18.12
C ALA A 23 6.32 -5.02 -18.96
N ASP A 24 5.38 -4.54 -19.77
CA ASP A 24 5.56 -3.31 -20.57
C ASP A 24 5.64 -2.05 -19.69
N ASP A 25 4.91 -2.00 -18.58
CA ASP A 25 4.98 -0.90 -17.62
C ASP A 25 6.35 -0.84 -16.93
N LEU A 26 6.88 -1.98 -16.46
CA LEU A 26 8.22 -2.03 -15.84
C LEU A 26 9.34 -1.65 -16.83
N ALA A 27 9.24 -2.08 -18.09
CA ALA A 27 10.18 -1.70 -19.14
C ALA A 27 10.12 -0.19 -19.42
N THR A 28 8.91 0.38 -19.48
CA THR A 28 8.67 1.81 -19.66
C THR A 28 9.24 2.62 -18.50
N GLN A 29 8.97 2.21 -17.25
CA GLN A 29 9.51 2.84 -16.05
C GLN A 29 11.04 2.79 -16.00
N ASN A 30 11.64 1.65 -16.34
CA ASN A 30 13.10 1.52 -16.37
C ASN A 30 13.75 2.45 -17.41
N LYS A 31 13.08 2.65 -18.54
CA LYS A 31 13.55 3.54 -19.61
C LYS A 31 13.35 5.01 -19.24
N ALA A 32 12.24 5.36 -18.62
CA ALA A 32 12.01 6.70 -18.06
C ALA A 32 13.08 7.06 -17.01
N LYS A 33 13.40 6.15 -16.08
CA LYS A 33 14.51 6.34 -15.12
C LYS A 33 15.87 6.55 -15.79
N GLN A 34 16.13 5.88 -16.91
CA GLN A 34 17.39 6.02 -17.66
C GLN A 34 17.49 7.39 -18.34
N ILE A 35 16.41 7.85 -18.99
CA ILE A 35 16.36 9.19 -19.59
C ILE A 35 16.52 10.24 -18.50
N TRP A 36 15.82 10.08 -17.38
CA TRP A 36 15.92 10.98 -16.24
C TRP A 36 17.37 11.09 -15.74
N GLN A 37 18.10 9.98 -15.64
CA GLN A 37 19.51 9.99 -15.22
C GLN A 37 20.41 10.76 -16.19
N LEU A 38 20.18 10.66 -17.50
CA LEU A 38 20.91 11.45 -18.49
C LEU A 38 20.64 12.96 -18.30
N LEU A 39 19.38 13.33 -18.05
CA LEU A 39 19.00 14.71 -17.80
C LEU A 39 19.58 15.26 -16.49
N ASP A 40 19.59 14.46 -15.42
CA ASP A 40 20.23 14.80 -14.15
C ASP A 40 21.74 15.03 -14.32
N TYR A 41 22.42 14.16 -15.08
CA TYR A 41 23.84 14.32 -15.39
C TYR A 41 24.12 15.63 -16.14
N LEU A 42 23.32 15.93 -17.18
CA LEU A 42 23.41 17.20 -17.91
C LEU A 42 23.16 18.40 -16.99
N ALA A 43 22.27 18.27 -16.01
CA ALA A 43 21.94 19.36 -15.10
C ALA A 43 23.06 19.69 -14.12
N VAL A 44 23.77 18.67 -13.61
CA VAL A 44 24.76 18.83 -12.53
C VAL A 44 26.18 19.00 -13.06
N ASP A 45 26.55 18.26 -14.11
CA ASP A 45 27.94 18.09 -14.51
C ASP A 45 28.37 18.99 -15.69
N TYR A 46 27.43 19.69 -16.34
CA TYR A 46 27.71 20.56 -17.50
C TYR A 46 28.74 21.68 -17.24
N ASN A 47 28.83 22.22 -16.01
CA ASN A 47 29.80 23.27 -15.65
C ASN A 47 31.28 22.80 -15.73
N LYS A 48 31.53 21.49 -15.87
CA LYS A 48 32.86 20.93 -16.13
C LYS A 48 33.23 20.94 -17.61
N ALA A 49 32.24 20.94 -18.49
CA ALA A 49 32.42 21.00 -19.92
C ALA A 49 32.53 22.44 -20.41
N VAL A 50 31.66 23.32 -19.92
CA VAL A 50 31.56 24.72 -20.35
C VAL A 50 31.53 25.64 -19.13
N ARG A 51 32.37 26.68 -19.16
CA ARG A 51 32.40 27.75 -18.15
C ARG A 51 32.43 29.10 -18.87
N ASP A 52 31.56 30.01 -18.45
CA ASP A 52 31.45 31.37 -19.02
C ASP A 52 31.31 31.40 -20.56
N GLY A 53 30.59 30.41 -21.12
CA GLY A 53 30.38 30.28 -22.57
C GLY A 53 31.56 29.69 -23.36
N ALA A 54 32.67 29.35 -22.68
CA ALA A 54 33.83 28.71 -23.29
C ALA A 54 33.87 27.22 -22.91
N VAL A 55 34.25 26.36 -23.88
CA VAL A 55 34.51 24.95 -23.62
C VAL A 55 35.83 24.84 -22.84
N VAL A 56 35.74 24.40 -21.59
CA VAL A 56 36.90 24.22 -20.71
C VAL A 56 37.42 22.78 -20.71
N ASN A 57 36.60 21.82 -21.13
CA ASN A 57 37.00 20.44 -21.39
C ASN A 57 36.26 19.91 -22.63
N GLN A 58 37.02 19.60 -23.67
CA GLN A 58 36.48 19.21 -24.97
C GLN A 58 35.82 17.82 -24.94
N ASP A 59 36.38 16.88 -24.18
CA ASP A 59 35.87 15.52 -24.08
C ASP A 59 34.56 15.49 -23.28
N GLU A 60 34.52 16.21 -22.15
CA GLU A 60 33.30 16.41 -21.35
C GLU A 60 32.22 17.11 -22.18
N TYR A 61 32.58 18.10 -23.01
CA TYR A 61 31.61 18.77 -23.88
C TYR A 61 31.03 17.84 -24.95
N ALA A 62 31.85 16.98 -25.54
CA ALA A 62 31.38 15.96 -26.47
C ALA A 62 30.43 14.96 -25.78
N GLU A 63 30.74 14.54 -24.55
CA GLU A 63 29.88 13.69 -23.74
C GLU A 63 28.52 14.37 -23.45
N MET A 64 28.50 15.67 -23.11
CA MET A 64 27.25 16.40 -22.87
C MET A 64 26.37 16.42 -24.12
N GLN A 65 26.98 16.59 -25.31
CA GLN A 65 26.25 16.55 -26.58
C GLN A 65 25.69 15.14 -26.84
N GLU A 66 26.47 14.10 -26.59
CA GLU A 66 26.03 12.71 -26.76
C GLU A 66 24.87 12.35 -25.81
N PHE A 67 24.95 12.73 -24.54
CA PHE A 67 23.89 12.48 -23.56
C PHE A 67 22.60 13.23 -23.89
N ALA A 68 22.69 14.46 -24.39
CA ALA A 68 21.53 15.21 -24.87
C ALA A 68 20.86 14.52 -26.07
N HIS A 69 21.65 14.05 -27.04
CA HIS A 69 21.16 13.27 -28.17
C HIS A 69 20.56 11.92 -27.74
N ALA A 70 21.18 11.24 -26.78
CA ALA A 70 20.70 9.96 -26.26
C ALA A 70 19.37 10.12 -25.51
N ALA A 71 19.21 11.19 -24.72
CA ALA A 71 17.97 11.51 -24.03
C ALA A 71 16.84 11.80 -25.03
N GLU A 72 17.09 12.62 -26.06
CA GLU A 72 16.13 12.91 -27.14
C GLU A 72 15.68 11.63 -27.87
N ARG A 73 16.64 10.79 -28.27
CA ARG A 73 16.36 9.52 -28.95
C ARG A 73 15.54 8.58 -28.06
N GLN A 74 15.95 8.36 -26.81
CA GLN A 74 15.28 7.45 -25.89
C GLN A 74 13.86 7.93 -25.53
N LEU A 75 13.63 9.25 -25.44
CA LEU A 75 12.29 9.84 -25.30
C LEU A 75 11.39 9.45 -26.48
N GLY A 76 11.91 9.44 -27.70
CA GLY A 76 11.18 9.01 -28.90
C GLY A 76 10.87 7.51 -28.95
N GLU A 77 11.54 6.71 -28.13
CA GLU A 77 11.34 5.26 -28.03
C GLU A 77 10.38 4.87 -26.89
N LEU A 78 9.88 5.83 -26.10
CA LEU A 78 8.86 5.59 -25.07
C LEU A 78 7.46 5.49 -25.69
N PRO A 79 6.51 4.77 -25.03
CA PRO A 79 5.11 4.75 -25.46
C PRO A 79 4.52 6.16 -25.57
N ALA A 80 3.86 6.48 -26.68
CA ALA A 80 3.36 7.85 -26.90
C ALA A 80 2.31 8.28 -25.85
N THR A 81 2.50 9.46 -25.29
CA THR A 81 1.58 10.15 -24.38
C THR A 81 1.21 11.53 -24.95
N ALA A 82 0.23 12.20 -24.35
CA ALA A 82 -0.12 13.58 -24.71
C ALA A 82 1.06 14.56 -24.52
N ALA A 83 2.00 14.23 -23.62
CA ALA A 83 3.17 15.04 -23.34
C ALA A 83 4.34 14.79 -24.31
N THR A 84 4.35 13.66 -25.06
CA THR A 84 5.47 13.28 -25.94
C THR A 84 5.93 14.38 -26.90
N PRO A 85 5.04 15.14 -27.59
CA PRO A 85 5.49 16.23 -28.48
C PRO A 85 6.20 17.36 -27.72
N VAL A 86 5.73 17.68 -26.50
CA VAL A 86 6.32 18.72 -25.66
C VAL A 86 7.69 18.28 -25.13
N LEU A 87 7.82 17.01 -24.71
CA LEU A 87 9.08 16.44 -24.23
C LEU A 87 10.14 16.38 -25.33
N LEU A 88 9.77 15.94 -26.53
CA LEU A 88 10.70 15.92 -27.67
C LEU A 88 11.14 17.33 -28.07
N LYS A 89 10.22 18.30 -28.05
CA LYS A 89 10.56 19.71 -28.29
C LYS A 89 11.50 20.25 -27.21
N GLY A 90 11.27 19.91 -25.94
CA GLY A 90 12.14 20.27 -24.82
C GLY A 90 13.53 19.66 -24.94
N ALA A 91 13.63 18.40 -25.32
CA ALA A 91 14.91 17.71 -25.55
C ALA A 91 15.71 18.34 -26.71
N ALA A 92 15.04 18.65 -27.81
CA ALA A 92 15.66 19.36 -28.94
C ALA A 92 16.14 20.78 -28.55
N ALA A 93 15.36 21.49 -27.72
CA ALA A 93 15.74 22.81 -27.20
C ALA A 93 16.97 22.72 -26.28
N LEU A 94 16.98 21.77 -25.33
CA LEU A 94 18.12 21.52 -24.44
C LEU A 94 19.40 21.23 -25.24
N ARG A 95 19.27 20.43 -26.30
CA ARG A 95 20.37 20.13 -27.21
C ARG A 95 20.90 21.37 -27.93
N SER A 96 20.02 22.27 -28.38
CA SER A 96 20.43 23.56 -28.98
C SER A 96 21.17 24.42 -27.97
N THR A 97 20.63 24.56 -26.75
CA THR A 97 21.23 25.32 -25.65
C THR A 97 22.64 24.83 -25.32
N ILE A 98 22.85 23.50 -25.31
CA ILE A 98 24.17 22.88 -25.12
C ILE A 98 25.10 23.18 -26.32
N ALA A 99 24.61 23.09 -27.55
CA ALA A 99 25.38 23.39 -28.77
C ALA A 99 25.83 24.87 -28.83
N GLU A 100 24.98 25.76 -28.32
CA GLU A 100 25.22 27.21 -28.20
C GLU A 100 26.17 27.57 -27.03
N LYS A 101 26.59 26.59 -26.22
CA LYS A 101 27.47 26.77 -25.05
C LYS A 101 26.88 27.76 -24.04
N ALA A 102 25.57 27.66 -23.80
CA ALA A 102 24.89 28.51 -22.83
C ALA A 102 25.43 28.32 -21.41
N SER A 103 24.99 29.15 -20.47
CA SER A 103 25.42 29.04 -19.07
C SER A 103 24.96 27.72 -18.44
N ALA A 104 25.74 27.23 -17.46
CA ALA A 104 25.39 26.01 -16.72
C ALA A 104 24.03 26.10 -16.02
N ASN A 105 23.64 27.29 -15.56
CA ASN A 105 22.31 27.51 -14.97
C ASN A 105 21.20 27.29 -16.01
N ALA A 106 21.35 27.81 -17.23
CA ALA A 106 20.34 27.66 -18.27
C ALA A 106 20.18 26.20 -18.71
N VAL A 107 21.29 25.47 -18.89
CA VAL A 107 21.27 24.03 -19.20
C VAL A 107 20.67 23.24 -18.04
N GLY A 108 21.08 23.55 -16.80
CA GLY A 108 20.56 22.91 -15.59
C GLY A 108 19.06 23.08 -15.41
N ASP A 109 18.55 24.29 -15.59
CA ASP A 109 17.11 24.57 -15.45
C ASP A 109 16.30 23.88 -16.56
N GLN A 110 16.78 23.89 -17.81
CA GLN A 110 16.10 23.18 -18.91
C GLN A 110 16.12 21.66 -18.73
N ALA A 111 17.24 21.08 -18.30
CA ALA A 111 17.37 19.65 -18.06
C ALA A 111 16.47 19.18 -16.91
N ARG A 112 16.40 19.93 -15.80
CA ARG A 112 15.47 19.65 -14.70
C ARG A 112 14.01 19.78 -15.11
N ALA A 113 13.65 20.84 -15.85
CA ALA A 113 12.28 21.02 -16.34
C ALA A 113 11.85 19.87 -17.28
N LEU A 114 12.76 19.39 -18.13
CA LEU A 114 12.52 18.25 -19.00
C LEU A 114 12.40 16.94 -18.20
N ALA A 115 13.21 16.77 -17.16
CA ALA A 115 13.16 15.64 -16.25
C ALA A 115 11.83 15.60 -15.46
N ASP A 116 11.35 16.74 -14.98
CA ASP A 116 10.05 16.88 -14.31
C ASP A 116 8.90 16.53 -15.27
N GLY A 117 8.94 17.04 -16.50
CA GLY A 117 7.96 16.72 -17.53
C GLY A 117 7.95 15.23 -17.90
N LEU A 118 9.13 14.61 -17.96
CA LEU A 118 9.26 13.17 -18.19
C LEU A 118 8.62 12.37 -17.06
N LEU A 119 8.90 12.72 -15.80
CA LEU A 119 8.33 12.02 -14.64
C LEU A 119 6.82 12.22 -14.50
N ALA A 120 6.29 13.37 -14.95
CA ALA A 120 4.86 13.61 -15.04
C ALA A 120 4.18 12.75 -16.12
N ALA A 121 4.85 12.53 -17.25
CA ALA A 121 4.33 11.73 -18.36
C ALA A 121 4.49 10.21 -18.15
N TYR A 122 5.56 9.81 -17.45
CA TYR A 122 5.92 8.42 -17.17
C TYR A 122 6.25 8.27 -15.68
N PRO A 123 5.24 8.05 -14.83
CA PRO A 123 5.43 7.95 -13.40
C PRO A 123 6.35 6.77 -13.06
N VAL A 124 7.34 7.01 -12.20
CA VAL A 124 8.21 5.97 -11.66
C VAL A 124 8.20 6.05 -10.14
N PRO A 125 8.56 4.98 -9.41
CA PRO A 125 8.81 5.09 -7.97
C PRO A 125 9.99 6.04 -7.71
N LEU A 126 9.70 7.21 -7.15
CA LEU A 126 10.64 8.30 -6.87
C LEU A 126 11.10 8.35 -5.41
N ALA A 127 10.64 7.40 -4.60
CA ALA A 127 10.95 7.24 -3.20
C ALA A 127 11.14 5.74 -2.90
N PRO A 128 11.81 5.38 -1.79
CA PRO A 128 11.80 4.00 -1.34
C PRO A 128 10.37 3.60 -0.93
N ALA A 129 10.05 2.32 -1.15
CA ALA A 129 8.76 1.75 -0.73
C ALA A 129 8.63 1.64 0.80
N ARG A 130 9.75 1.73 1.52
CA ARG A 130 9.86 1.65 2.98
C ARG A 130 10.77 2.77 3.47
N LEU A 131 10.64 3.17 4.75
CA LEU A 131 11.61 4.08 5.35
C LEU A 131 13.02 3.47 5.28
N PRO A 132 14.03 4.22 4.79
CA PRO A 132 15.38 3.70 4.64
C PRO A 132 16.09 3.62 5.99
N ASP A 133 16.66 2.46 6.32
CA ASP A 133 17.49 2.29 7.51
C ASP A 133 18.92 2.82 7.26
N LEU A 134 19.24 4.00 7.81
CA LEU A 134 20.56 4.60 7.66
C LEU A 134 21.69 3.79 8.32
N ARG A 135 21.42 2.97 9.35
CA ARG A 135 22.45 2.11 9.97
C ARG A 135 22.80 0.96 9.03
N GLN A 136 21.79 0.36 8.40
CA GLN A 136 21.99 -0.62 7.34
C GLN A 136 22.72 0.02 6.16
N GLY A 137 22.29 1.21 5.73
CA GLY A 137 22.94 2.00 4.69
C GLY A 137 24.43 2.25 4.98
N ALA A 138 24.78 2.66 6.21
CA ALA A 138 26.16 2.85 6.63
C ALA A 138 27.00 1.57 6.54
N LYS A 139 26.45 0.43 7.01
CA LYS A 139 27.13 -0.87 6.96
C LYS A 139 27.37 -1.34 5.52
N LEU A 140 26.38 -1.15 4.66
CA LEU A 140 26.49 -1.49 3.24
C LEU A 140 27.43 -0.55 2.50
N TYR A 141 27.39 0.75 2.78
CA TYR A 141 28.34 1.71 2.24
C TYR A 141 29.77 1.34 2.63
N GLN A 142 30.00 0.98 3.89
CA GLN A 142 31.31 0.55 4.38
C GLN A 142 31.84 -0.68 3.63
N SER A 143 30.98 -1.64 3.28
CA SER A 143 31.38 -2.88 2.62
C SER A 143 31.47 -2.78 1.09
N GLN A 144 30.64 -1.94 0.47
CA GLN A 144 30.49 -1.86 -0.99
C GLN A 144 31.12 -0.61 -1.62
N CYS A 145 31.19 0.50 -0.89
CA CYS A 145 31.50 1.83 -1.45
C CYS A 145 32.80 2.43 -0.89
N ALA A 146 33.11 2.19 0.39
CA ALA A 146 34.21 2.87 1.09
C ALA A 146 35.62 2.53 0.56
N SER A 147 35.80 1.39 -0.13
CA SER A 147 37.08 1.04 -0.76
C SER A 147 37.49 2.02 -1.86
N CYS A 148 36.52 2.65 -2.53
CA CYS A 148 36.74 3.66 -3.57
C CYS A 148 36.40 5.08 -3.07
N HIS A 149 35.26 5.27 -2.41
CA HIS A 149 34.80 6.60 -1.98
C HIS A 149 35.30 7.04 -0.60
N GLY A 150 35.98 6.17 0.15
CA GLY A 150 36.41 6.45 1.52
C GLY A 150 35.28 6.32 2.54
N VAL A 151 35.63 6.10 3.81
CA VAL A 151 34.65 5.91 4.91
C VAL A 151 33.81 7.15 5.15
N SER A 152 34.44 8.32 5.07
CA SER A 152 33.80 9.64 5.21
C SER A 152 33.28 10.20 3.89
N GLY A 153 33.42 9.48 2.77
CA GLY A 153 33.01 9.96 1.45
C GLY A 153 33.96 10.97 0.81
N GLN A 154 35.22 11.07 1.26
CA GLN A 154 36.19 12.05 0.76
C GLN A 154 36.94 11.60 -0.52
N ALA A 155 36.52 10.49 -1.14
CA ALA A 155 37.22 9.86 -2.26
C ALA A 155 38.69 9.49 -1.95
N ASP A 156 38.95 9.13 -0.70
CA ASP A 156 40.27 8.76 -0.16
C ASP A 156 40.36 7.25 0.15
N GLY A 157 39.48 6.44 -0.44
CA GLY A 157 39.51 5.00 -0.31
C GLY A 157 40.82 4.39 -0.83
N PRO A 158 41.25 3.22 -0.34
CA PRO A 158 42.51 2.58 -0.74
C PRO A 158 42.62 2.29 -2.25
N LEU A 159 41.49 2.22 -2.96
CA LEU A 159 41.45 2.05 -4.41
C LEU A 159 41.37 3.38 -5.18
N ALA A 160 41.01 4.49 -4.54
CA ALA A 160 40.69 5.75 -5.21
C ALA A 160 41.78 6.25 -6.15
N ALA A 161 43.04 6.24 -5.68
CA ALA A 161 44.20 6.70 -6.46
C ALA A 161 44.52 5.84 -7.69
N LYS A 162 43.90 4.66 -7.84
CA LYS A 162 44.14 3.72 -8.95
C LYS A 162 43.04 3.74 -10.01
N LEU A 163 41.98 4.52 -9.81
CA LEU A 163 40.83 4.58 -10.72
C LEU A 163 40.93 5.79 -11.65
N ASN A 164 40.51 5.60 -12.90
CA ASN A 164 40.41 6.65 -13.89
C ASN A 164 39.02 6.59 -14.57
N PRO A 165 38.17 7.63 -14.47
CA PRO A 165 38.38 8.83 -13.65
C PRO A 165 38.42 8.52 -12.14
N PRO A 166 39.02 9.39 -11.31
CA PRO A 166 39.02 9.21 -9.87
C PRO A 166 37.58 9.25 -9.31
N PRO A 167 37.29 8.56 -8.19
CA PRO A 167 36.00 8.62 -7.54
C PRO A 167 35.66 10.04 -7.11
N ILE A 168 34.37 10.32 -7.05
CA ILE A 168 33.86 11.62 -6.60
C ILE A 168 33.82 11.62 -5.08
N ALA A 169 34.24 12.74 -4.47
CA ALA A 169 34.03 13.00 -3.05
C ALA A 169 32.54 13.25 -2.80
N LEU A 170 31.87 12.29 -2.16
CA LEU A 170 30.46 12.39 -1.76
C LEU A 170 30.27 13.41 -0.61
N ALA A 171 31.33 13.70 0.13
CA ALA A 171 31.34 14.74 1.16
C ALA A 171 31.54 16.16 0.60
N ASP A 172 31.84 16.31 -0.70
CA ASP A 172 31.92 17.63 -1.34
C ASP A 172 30.53 18.26 -1.46
N HIS A 173 30.27 19.23 -0.57
CA HIS A 173 28.99 19.90 -0.46
C HIS A 173 28.58 20.64 -1.74
N GLU A 174 29.53 21.26 -2.46
CA GLU A 174 29.20 22.05 -3.65
C GLU A 174 28.59 21.20 -4.76
N ARG A 175 28.96 19.91 -4.80
CA ARG A 175 28.37 18.94 -5.72
C ARG A 175 27.17 18.23 -5.11
N ALA A 176 27.20 17.92 -3.82
CA ALA A 176 26.12 17.23 -3.13
C ALA A 176 24.82 18.05 -3.11
N LYS A 177 24.90 19.39 -3.00
CA LYS A 177 23.73 20.28 -2.96
C LYS A 177 22.88 20.24 -4.24
N GLU A 178 23.51 19.95 -5.38
CA GLU A 178 22.84 19.86 -6.68
C GLU A 178 22.13 18.52 -6.88
N ARG A 179 22.35 17.53 -6.01
CA ARG A 179 21.85 16.16 -6.17
C ARG A 179 20.73 15.81 -5.19
N SER A 180 19.73 15.11 -5.71
CA SER A 180 18.66 14.51 -4.92
C SER A 180 19.07 13.12 -4.42
N VAL A 181 18.35 12.58 -3.43
CA VAL A 181 18.59 11.20 -2.96
C VAL A 181 18.19 10.18 -4.02
N PHE A 182 17.14 10.49 -4.80
CA PHE A 182 16.73 9.70 -5.95
C PHE A 182 17.85 9.61 -7.00
N ALA A 183 18.57 10.72 -7.26
CA ALA A 183 19.75 10.72 -8.13
C ALA A 183 20.80 9.71 -7.66
N LEU A 184 21.15 9.75 -6.38
CA LEU A 184 22.11 8.83 -5.78
C LEU A 184 21.64 7.37 -5.92
N GLN A 185 20.34 7.11 -5.73
CA GLN A 185 19.80 5.76 -5.87
C GLN A 185 19.88 5.25 -7.32
N GLN A 186 19.61 6.10 -8.32
CA GLN A 186 19.79 5.71 -9.73
C GLN A 186 21.25 5.42 -10.07
N ILE A 187 22.18 6.25 -9.57
CA ILE A 187 23.63 6.04 -9.73
C ILE A 187 24.05 4.71 -9.09
N ILE A 188 23.59 4.39 -7.88
CA ILE A 188 23.88 3.11 -7.21
C ILE A 188 23.30 1.94 -8.01
N THR A 189 22.09 2.09 -8.55
CA THR A 189 21.41 1.01 -9.28
C THR A 189 22.12 0.67 -10.59
N ARG A 190 22.55 1.68 -11.34
CA ARG A 190 23.01 1.51 -12.72
C ARG A 190 24.52 1.62 -12.87
N GLY A 191 25.20 2.20 -11.89
CA GLY A 191 26.59 2.60 -12.00
C GLY A 191 26.73 3.84 -12.87
N VAL A 192 27.98 4.18 -13.18
CA VAL A 192 28.30 5.30 -14.08
C VAL A 192 29.05 4.72 -15.27
N GLN A 193 28.39 4.69 -16.42
CA GLN A 193 28.95 4.17 -17.67
C GLN A 193 30.26 4.92 -18.02
N GLY A 194 31.25 4.19 -18.52
CA GLY A 194 32.57 4.77 -18.83
C GLY A 194 33.50 4.95 -17.63
N THR A 195 33.05 4.61 -16.41
CA THR A 195 33.88 4.70 -15.19
C THR A 195 34.06 3.33 -14.53
N SER A 196 34.86 3.29 -13.46
CA SER A 196 35.02 2.10 -12.62
C SER A 196 33.87 1.89 -11.61
N MET A 197 32.81 2.70 -11.64
CA MET A 197 31.66 2.58 -10.74
C MET A 197 30.61 1.61 -11.32
N PRO A 198 30.51 0.36 -10.81
CA PRO A 198 29.56 -0.61 -11.33
C PRO A 198 28.13 -0.30 -10.85
N GLY A 199 27.14 -0.92 -11.51
CA GLY A 199 25.77 -0.96 -10.99
C GLY A 199 25.61 -2.03 -9.91
N PHE A 200 24.97 -1.68 -8.80
CA PHE A 200 24.70 -2.57 -7.67
C PHE A 200 23.31 -3.21 -7.76
N ALA A 201 22.95 -3.69 -8.95
CA ALA A 201 21.66 -4.35 -9.20
C ALA A 201 21.47 -5.66 -8.40
N SER A 202 22.56 -6.25 -7.89
CA SER A 202 22.52 -7.43 -7.01
C SER A 202 22.00 -7.13 -5.60
N LEU A 203 22.03 -5.87 -5.17
CA LEU A 203 21.38 -5.43 -3.93
C LEU A 203 19.86 -5.30 -4.18
N SER A 204 19.06 -5.45 -3.14
CA SER A 204 17.64 -5.10 -3.20
C SER A 204 17.44 -3.59 -3.37
N ASP A 205 16.25 -3.17 -3.83
CA ASP A 205 15.96 -1.74 -4.00
C ASP A 205 16.03 -0.99 -2.66
N ASP A 206 15.51 -1.59 -1.58
CA ASP A 206 15.57 -1.07 -0.22
C ASP A 206 17.02 -0.85 0.25
N GLU A 207 17.92 -1.80 -0.02
CA GLU A 207 19.34 -1.68 0.31
C GLU A 207 20.01 -0.55 -0.47
N ARG A 208 19.68 -0.39 -1.76
CA ARG A 208 20.19 0.73 -2.56
C ARG A 208 19.69 2.08 -2.06
N TRP A 209 18.43 2.16 -1.65
CA TRP A 209 17.86 3.36 -1.04
C TRP A 209 18.49 3.67 0.32
N ALA A 210 18.75 2.66 1.16
CA ALA A 210 19.44 2.83 2.43
C ALA A 210 20.87 3.40 2.22
N ILE A 211 21.61 2.88 1.24
CA ILE A 211 22.93 3.42 0.85
C ILE A 211 22.78 4.86 0.33
N ALA A 212 21.80 5.14 -0.53
CA ALA A 212 21.58 6.47 -1.09
C ALA A 212 21.29 7.52 0.00
N TYR A 213 20.42 7.19 0.94
CA TYR A 213 20.10 8.05 2.08
C TYR A 213 21.33 8.27 2.96
N PHE A 214 22.05 7.20 3.34
CA PHE A 214 23.28 7.34 4.12
C PHE A 214 24.32 8.22 3.39
N ALA A 215 24.60 7.94 2.12
CA ALA A 215 25.55 8.70 1.31
C ALA A 215 25.16 10.18 1.19
N SER A 216 23.87 10.48 1.09
CA SER A 216 23.36 11.85 1.04
C SER A 216 23.61 12.66 2.31
N THR A 217 23.97 12.01 3.43
CA THR A 217 24.29 12.68 4.70
C THR A 217 25.76 13.04 4.88
N LEU A 218 26.65 12.52 4.02
CA LEU A 218 28.11 12.64 4.18
C LEU A 218 28.62 14.07 3.97
N SER A 219 27.90 14.89 3.20
CA SER A 219 28.21 16.30 2.99
C SER A 219 27.75 17.23 4.13
N TYR A 220 27.01 16.72 5.10
CA TYR A 220 26.40 17.51 6.17
C TYR A 220 27.07 17.31 7.53
N SER A 221 27.22 18.40 8.28
CA SER A 221 27.79 18.39 9.62
C SER A 221 26.77 18.00 10.69
N GLY A 222 27.25 17.54 11.85
CA GLY A 222 26.37 17.25 12.99
C GLY A 222 25.61 18.48 13.50
N SER A 223 26.20 19.68 13.41
CA SER A 223 25.54 20.93 13.77
C SER A 223 24.39 21.28 12.84
N GLU A 224 24.53 21.07 11.53
CA GLU A 224 23.45 21.31 10.55
C GLU A 224 22.26 20.39 10.80
N ARG A 225 22.50 19.13 11.17
CA ARG A 225 21.43 18.18 11.53
C ARG A 225 20.68 18.61 12.79
N GLN A 226 21.40 19.10 13.80
CA GLN A 226 20.77 19.61 15.03
C GLN A 226 19.95 20.87 14.77
N GLU A 227 20.49 21.81 13.98
CA GLU A 227 19.77 23.02 13.57
C GLU A 227 18.50 22.66 12.77
N GLY A 228 18.61 21.71 11.83
CA GLY A 228 17.46 21.22 11.06
C GLY A 228 16.38 20.59 11.92
N GLY A 229 16.75 19.80 12.94
CA GLY A 229 15.80 19.22 13.88
C GLY A 229 15.08 20.28 14.71
N ALA A 230 15.80 21.33 15.14
CA ALA A 230 15.20 22.46 15.84
C ALA A 230 14.26 23.27 14.93
N LEU A 231 14.63 23.48 13.67
CA LEU A 231 13.80 24.13 12.66
C LEU A 231 12.53 23.32 12.39
N TRP A 232 12.65 22.01 12.17
CA TRP A 232 11.50 21.12 11.94
C TRP A 232 10.52 21.15 13.11
N ALA A 233 11.01 21.05 14.35
CA ALA A 233 10.16 21.06 15.54
C ALA A 233 9.47 22.42 15.80
N SER A 234 10.08 23.53 15.39
CA SER A 234 9.58 24.88 15.70
C SER A 234 8.79 25.54 14.57
N ARG A 235 8.87 25.01 13.34
CA ARG A 235 8.30 25.64 12.14
C ARG A 235 7.41 24.68 11.33
N PRO A 236 6.11 24.60 11.65
CA PRO A 236 5.15 23.76 10.90
C PRO A 236 5.05 24.11 9.41
N ASP A 237 5.37 25.34 8.99
CA ASP A 237 5.41 25.73 7.58
C ASP A 237 6.44 24.92 6.77
N LEU A 238 7.50 24.42 7.41
CA LEU A 238 8.51 23.59 6.76
C LEU A 238 7.97 22.20 6.40
N HIS A 239 6.96 21.71 7.12
CA HIS A 239 6.32 20.42 6.81
C HIS A 239 5.65 20.45 5.45
N ALA A 240 5.09 21.61 5.06
CA ALA A 240 4.48 21.79 3.74
C ALA A 240 5.50 21.77 2.60
N ALA A 241 6.75 22.20 2.85
CA ALA A 241 7.81 22.20 1.85
C ALA A 241 8.32 20.79 1.52
N LEU A 242 8.37 19.90 2.53
CA LEU A 242 8.83 18.52 2.40
C LEU A 242 7.85 17.55 3.10
N PRO A 243 6.62 17.38 2.56
CA PRO A 243 5.55 16.67 3.27
C PRO A 243 5.64 15.14 3.19
N THR A 244 6.49 14.61 2.32
CA THR A 244 6.55 13.18 2.05
C THR A 244 7.97 12.72 1.78
N LEU A 245 8.21 11.43 2.01
CA LEU A 245 9.47 10.79 1.67
C LEU A 245 9.80 10.90 0.18
N SER A 246 8.77 10.89 -0.67
CA SER A 246 8.90 11.10 -2.11
C SER A 246 9.40 12.50 -2.43
N LYS A 247 8.83 13.54 -1.81
CA LYS A 247 9.30 14.91 -2.02
C LYS A 247 10.71 15.09 -1.48
N LEU A 248 11.03 14.53 -0.30
CA LEU A 248 12.38 14.54 0.26
C LEU A 248 13.39 13.85 -0.66
N SER A 249 13.03 12.69 -1.23
CA SER A 249 13.89 11.90 -2.11
C SER A 249 14.24 12.64 -3.40
N GLN A 250 13.30 13.40 -3.95
CA GLN A 250 13.44 14.11 -5.23
C GLN A 250 14.08 15.50 -5.10
N THR A 251 14.01 16.10 -3.91
CA THR A 251 14.42 17.50 -3.73
C THR A 251 15.93 17.61 -3.53
N SER A 252 16.60 18.37 -4.39
CA SER A 252 17.98 18.82 -4.20
C SER A 252 18.02 19.99 -3.20
N GLU A 253 19.16 20.22 -2.57
CA GLU A 253 19.33 21.40 -1.71
C GLU A 253 19.29 22.69 -2.51
N ALA A 254 19.89 22.70 -3.70
CA ALA A 254 19.86 23.84 -4.61
C ALA A 254 18.42 24.27 -4.95
N ASP A 255 17.53 23.31 -5.19
CA ASP A 255 16.12 23.60 -5.49
C ASP A 255 15.35 24.05 -4.25
N LEU A 256 15.57 23.41 -3.10
CA LEU A 256 14.92 23.82 -1.85
C LEU A 256 15.36 25.22 -1.41
N SER A 257 16.62 25.58 -1.68
CA SER A 257 17.18 26.90 -1.37
C SER A 257 16.47 28.04 -2.10
N LYS A 258 15.92 27.79 -3.29
CA LYS A 258 15.11 28.78 -4.04
C LYS A 258 13.84 29.16 -3.29
N ALA A 259 13.27 28.24 -2.50
CA ALA A 259 12.02 28.45 -1.75
C ALA A 259 12.25 28.92 -0.31
N LEU A 260 13.26 28.37 0.38
CA LEU A 260 13.44 28.53 1.83
C LEU A 260 14.70 29.31 2.23
N GLY A 261 15.56 29.65 1.27
CA GLY A 261 16.90 30.19 1.51
C GLY A 261 17.92 29.09 1.82
N ALA A 262 19.19 29.37 1.49
CA ALA A 262 20.27 28.37 1.49
C ALA A 262 20.51 27.72 2.86
N GLN A 263 20.60 28.51 3.94
CA GLN A 263 20.88 27.97 5.27
C GLN A 263 19.74 27.07 5.78
N THR A 264 18.49 27.53 5.65
CA THR A 264 17.32 26.75 6.07
C THR A 264 17.19 25.47 5.26
N ALA A 265 17.37 25.54 3.94
CA ALA A 265 17.33 24.36 3.08
C ALA A 265 18.40 23.32 3.44
N ARG A 266 19.64 23.78 3.65
CA ARG A 266 20.78 22.95 4.05
C ARG A 266 20.52 22.22 5.37
N SER A 267 20.21 22.96 6.43
CA SER A 267 20.01 22.36 7.76
C SER A 267 18.77 21.46 7.78
N LEU A 268 17.69 21.85 7.11
CA LEU A 268 16.48 21.04 7.00
C LEU A 268 16.73 19.70 6.29
N LEU A 269 17.42 19.70 5.14
CA LEU A 269 17.77 18.46 4.44
C LEU A 269 18.80 17.63 5.20
N ALA A 270 19.76 18.26 5.88
CA ALA A 270 20.71 17.56 6.74
C ALA A 270 19.97 16.72 7.78
N TYR A 271 18.98 17.32 8.46
CA TYR A 271 18.14 16.63 9.43
C TYR A 271 17.27 15.55 8.78
N LEU A 272 16.40 15.91 7.84
CA LEU A 272 15.40 15.00 7.28
C LEU A 272 16.00 13.83 6.50
N ARG A 273 17.13 14.02 5.80
CA ARG A 273 17.84 12.91 5.15
C ARG A 273 18.54 12.00 6.16
N SER A 274 18.91 12.52 7.34
CA SER A 274 19.51 11.74 8.43
C SER A 274 18.48 11.08 9.35
N THR A 275 17.23 11.53 9.31
CA THR A 275 16.11 11.08 10.17
C THR A 275 14.80 11.12 9.37
N PRO A 276 14.68 10.32 8.29
CA PRO A 276 13.50 10.32 7.43
C PRO A 276 12.21 9.89 8.15
N GLU A 277 12.33 9.17 9.27
CA GLU A 277 11.22 8.82 10.16
C GLU A 277 10.52 10.04 10.78
N ALA A 278 11.19 11.20 10.82
CA ALA A 278 10.58 12.45 11.28
C ALA A 278 9.39 12.91 10.41
N LEU A 279 9.29 12.39 9.18
CA LEU A 279 8.15 12.62 8.30
C LEU A 279 6.90 11.81 8.72
N ASN A 280 7.07 10.66 9.39
CA ASN A 280 5.97 9.81 9.86
C ASN A 280 5.43 10.24 11.22
N ALA A 281 6.28 10.81 12.09
CA ALA A 281 5.86 11.34 13.40
C ALA A 281 4.86 12.51 13.27
N SER A 282 4.81 13.15 12.09
CA SER A 282 3.80 14.13 11.71
C SER A 282 2.49 13.49 11.20
N SER A 283 2.08 12.31 11.66
CA SER A 283 0.83 11.67 11.22
C SER A 283 -0.43 12.52 11.55
N ALA A 284 -0.29 13.47 12.47
CA ALA A 284 -1.25 14.56 12.72
C ALA A 284 -1.45 15.51 11.52
N ASP A 285 -0.53 15.54 10.55
CA ASP A 285 -0.53 16.40 9.37
C ASP A 285 -1.07 15.72 8.08
N THR A 286 -1.58 14.49 8.16
CA THR A 286 -2.14 13.74 7.00
C THR A 286 -3.48 14.32 6.51
N LEU A 287 -4.35 14.78 7.42
CA LEU A 287 -5.59 15.47 7.06
C LEU A 287 -5.35 16.80 6.31
N PRO A 288 -4.38 17.65 6.70
CA PRO A 288 -3.90 18.75 5.87
C PRO A 288 -3.46 18.35 4.44
N ILE A 289 -2.86 17.17 4.25
CA ILE A 289 -2.51 16.65 2.91
C ILE A 289 -3.78 16.36 2.12
N ALA A 290 -4.77 15.66 2.70
CA ALA A 290 -6.06 15.41 2.06
C ALA A 290 -6.71 16.73 1.60
N LYS A 291 -6.76 17.72 2.51
CA LYS A 291 -7.32 19.06 2.23
C LYS A 291 -6.60 19.77 1.08
N ARG A 292 -5.27 19.75 1.05
CA ARG A 292 -4.50 20.37 -0.04
C ARG A 292 -4.73 19.65 -1.37
N LYS A 293 -4.70 18.31 -1.37
CA LYS A 293 -4.88 17.50 -2.58
C LYS A 293 -6.26 17.66 -3.20
N LEU A 294 -7.31 17.83 -2.38
CA LEU A 294 -8.65 18.18 -2.85
C LEU A 294 -8.67 19.55 -3.55
N LYS A 295 -8.02 20.58 -2.99
CA LYS A 295 -7.88 21.89 -3.65
C LYS A 295 -7.11 21.80 -4.97
N GLU A 296 -5.99 21.06 -4.98
CA GLU A 296 -5.21 20.81 -6.20
C GLU A 296 -6.07 20.09 -7.26
N SER A 297 -6.91 19.14 -6.84
CA SER A 297 -7.82 18.38 -7.69
C SER A 297 -8.89 19.29 -8.33
N VAL A 298 -9.54 20.16 -7.57
CA VAL A 298 -10.51 21.13 -8.09
C VAL A 298 -9.84 22.14 -9.02
N ALA A 299 -8.64 22.62 -8.68
CA ALA A 299 -7.89 23.51 -9.57
C ALA A 299 -7.50 22.83 -10.89
N ALA A 300 -7.22 21.52 -10.90
CA ALA A 300 -6.99 20.76 -12.12
C ALA A 300 -8.26 20.59 -12.96
N LEU A 301 -9.40 20.35 -12.30
CA LEU A 301 -10.72 20.34 -12.93
C LEU A 301 -11.04 21.69 -13.60
N ASP A 302 -10.75 22.82 -12.95
CA ASP A 302 -10.96 24.16 -13.51
C ASP A 302 -10.11 24.44 -14.75
N ARG A 303 -8.94 23.78 -14.85
CA ARG A 303 -8.08 23.81 -16.03
C ARG A 303 -8.52 22.83 -17.13
N GLY A 304 -9.59 22.07 -16.91
CA GLY A 304 -10.09 21.04 -17.82
C GLY A 304 -9.30 19.72 -17.79
N ASP A 305 -8.37 19.56 -16.85
CA ASP A 305 -7.55 18.36 -16.71
C ASP A 305 -8.22 17.35 -15.76
N LEU A 306 -9.20 16.62 -16.30
CA LEU A 306 -9.96 15.61 -15.56
C LEU A 306 -9.08 14.46 -15.05
N SER A 307 -8.01 14.11 -15.77
CA SER A 307 -7.12 13.01 -15.37
C SER A 307 -6.31 13.38 -14.14
N ALA A 308 -5.68 14.55 -14.15
CA ALA A 308 -4.96 15.07 -12.98
C ALA A 308 -5.92 15.32 -11.81
N ALA A 309 -7.13 15.84 -12.06
CA ALA A 309 -8.14 16.03 -11.03
C ALA A 309 -8.50 14.70 -10.35
N SER A 310 -8.77 13.64 -11.12
CA SER A 310 -9.08 12.31 -10.58
C SER A 310 -7.91 11.68 -9.82
N GLN A 311 -6.67 11.82 -10.31
CA GLN A 311 -5.49 11.31 -9.60
C GLN A 311 -5.26 12.03 -8.27
N LEU A 312 -5.39 13.36 -8.25
CA LEU A 312 -5.25 14.17 -7.05
C LEU A 312 -6.36 13.87 -6.03
N ALA A 313 -7.59 13.62 -6.50
CA ALA A 313 -8.70 13.20 -5.64
C ALA A 313 -8.45 11.82 -5.00
N LEU A 314 -7.87 10.88 -5.75
CA LEU A 314 -7.50 9.57 -5.24
C LEU A 314 -6.34 9.66 -4.24
N SER A 315 -5.32 10.46 -4.55
CA SER A 315 -4.19 10.74 -3.64
C SER A 315 -4.65 11.43 -2.35
N ALA A 316 -5.62 12.35 -2.42
CA ALA A 316 -6.22 12.96 -1.22
C ALA A 316 -6.79 11.91 -0.25
N TYR A 317 -7.41 10.88 -0.80
CA TYR A 317 -7.96 9.77 -0.03
C TYR A 317 -6.85 8.85 0.49
N LEU A 318 -5.99 8.31 -0.37
CA LEU A 318 -5.00 7.29 0.00
C LEU A 318 -3.83 7.83 0.83
N ASP A 319 -3.32 9.02 0.49
CA ASP A 319 -2.13 9.58 1.15
C ASP A 319 -2.52 10.48 2.33
N GLY A 320 -3.77 10.95 2.36
CA GLY A 320 -4.24 11.93 3.34
C GLY A 320 -5.24 11.36 4.34
N PHE A 321 -6.33 10.74 3.88
CA PHE A 321 -7.42 10.31 4.76
C PHE A 321 -7.31 8.86 5.25
N GLU A 322 -6.90 7.91 4.38
CA GLU A 322 -6.79 6.48 4.69
C GLU A 322 -5.98 6.18 5.97
N PRO A 323 -4.81 6.83 6.21
CA PRO A 323 -3.99 6.54 7.39
C PRO A 323 -4.71 6.82 8.71
N VAL A 324 -5.67 7.74 8.71
CA VAL A 324 -6.42 8.14 9.91
C VAL A 324 -7.80 7.49 10.01
N GLU A 325 -8.23 6.73 8.99
CA GLU A 325 -9.54 6.05 8.99
C GLU A 325 -9.79 5.22 10.24
N PRO A 326 -8.88 4.32 10.68
CA PRO A 326 -9.16 3.45 11.82
C PRO A 326 -9.29 4.24 13.13
N ALA A 327 -8.46 5.26 13.31
CA ALA A 327 -8.47 6.12 14.49
C ALA A 327 -9.72 6.99 14.53
N LEU A 328 -10.14 7.54 13.38
CA LEU A 328 -11.33 8.35 13.27
C LEU A 328 -12.60 7.51 13.44
N ALA A 329 -12.67 6.33 12.82
CA ALA A 329 -13.80 5.40 12.97
C ALA A 329 -14.02 5.00 14.44
N ALA A 330 -12.91 4.74 15.17
CA ALA A 330 -12.97 4.41 16.59
C ALA A 330 -13.47 5.57 17.48
N LYS A 331 -13.17 6.83 17.12
CA LYS A 331 -13.56 8.03 17.89
C LYS A 331 -14.94 8.57 17.48
N ASN A 332 -15.20 8.65 16.18
CA ASN A 332 -16.42 9.21 15.59
C ASN A 332 -16.76 8.48 14.27
N GLN A 333 -17.43 7.34 14.40
CA GLN A 333 -17.89 6.53 13.28
C GLN A 333 -18.77 7.32 12.30
N SER A 334 -19.67 8.19 12.79
CA SER A 334 -20.57 8.98 11.92
C SER A 334 -19.80 9.93 11.03
N LEU A 335 -18.78 10.61 11.58
CA LEU A 335 -17.93 11.54 10.83
C LEU A 335 -17.06 10.82 9.81
N PHE A 336 -16.47 9.68 10.18
CA PHE A 336 -15.75 8.80 9.24
C PHE A 336 -16.64 8.41 8.05
N GLU A 337 -17.87 7.92 8.32
CA GLU A 337 -18.79 7.50 7.27
C GLU A 337 -19.21 8.64 6.34
N GLU A 338 -19.38 9.86 6.88
CA GLU A 338 -19.73 11.04 6.11
C GLU A 338 -18.59 11.50 5.20
N ILE A 339 -17.34 11.47 5.69
CA ILE A 339 -16.16 11.81 4.89
C ILE A 339 -15.98 10.82 3.75
N GLU A 340 -16.03 9.52 4.03
CA GLU A 340 -15.84 8.48 3.01
C GLU A 340 -16.91 8.57 1.91
N LYS A 341 -18.17 8.82 2.30
CA LYS A 341 -19.28 9.06 1.37
C LYS A 341 -19.03 10.30 0.53
N SER A 342 -18.57 11.39 1.13
CA SER A 342 -18.32 12.66 0.45
C SER A 342 -17.14 12.56 -0.51
N MET A 343 -16.06 11.86 -0.13
CA MET A 343 -14.90 11.57 -0.97
C MET A 343 -15.29 10.72 -2.20
N SER A 344 -16.13 9.71 -2.00
CA SER A 344 -16.66 8.86 -3.07
C SER A 344 -17.55 9.65 -4.03
N ALA A 345 -18.44 10.49 -3.49
CA ALA A 345 -19.29 11.37 -4.29
C ALA A 345 -18.45 12.36 -5.11
N TYR A 346 -17.40 12.94 -4.49
CA TYR A 346 -16.49 13.87 -5.14
C TYR A 346 -15.80 13.24 -6.35
N ARG A 347 -15.22 12.04 -6.17
CA ARG A 347 -14.61 11.28 -7.27
C ARG A 347 -15.61 10.92 -8.38
N SER A 348 -16.85 10.59 -8.02
CA SER A 348 -17.91 10.31 -9.00
C SER A 348 -18.32 11.57 -9.78
N ALA A 349 -18.34 12.75 -9.14
CA ALA A 349 -18.61 14.02 -9.81
C ALA A 349 -17.49 14.40 -10.79
N LEU A 350 -16.22 14.14 -10.43
CA LEU A 350 -15.08 14.31 -11.34
C LEU A 350 -15.17 13.39 -12.56
N ALA A 351 -15.43 12.10 -12.37
CA ALA A 351 -15.60 11.14 -13.47
C ALA A 351 -16.77 11.52 -14.40
N GLY A 352 -17.82 12.13 -13.84
CA GLY A 352 -18.96 12.64 -14.61
C GLY A 352 -18.78 14.03 -15.22
N GLY A 353 -17.63 14.69 -15.03
CA GLY A 353 -17.36 16.06 -15.51
C GLY A 353 -18.27 17.13 -14.89
N ARG A 354 -18.87 16.87 -13.73
CA ARG A 354 -19.85 17.77 -13.08
C ARG A 354 -19.14 18.80 -12.21
N ALA A 355 -18.51 19.79 -12.86
CA ALA A 355 -17.61 20.73 -12.19
C ALA A 355 -18.21 21.43 -10.96
N LYS A 356 -19.42 21.99 -11.09
CA LYS A 356 -20.10 22.67 -9.97
C LYS A 356 -20.30 21.74 -8.76
N GLN A 357 -20.75 20.51 -9.02
CA GLN A 357 -20.98 19.54 -7.95
C GLN A 357 -19.66 19.11 -7.28
N ALA A 358 -18.56 19.03 -8.03
CA ALA A 358 -17.25 18.74 -7.48
C ALA A 358 -16.74 19.87 -6.57
N HIS A 359 -16.92 21.13 -6.97
CA HIS A 359 -16.63 22.30 -6.11
C HIS A 359 -17.43 22.26 -4.80
N ASP A 360 -18.76 22.09 -4.87
CA ASP A 360 -19.62 22.04 -3.69
C ASP A 360 -19.21 20.91 -2.72
N MET A 361 -18.81 19.75 -3.25
CA MET A 361 -18.34 18.62 -2.44
C MET A 361 -16.93 18.83 -1.88
N GLU A 362 -16.05 19.53 -2.57
CA GLU A 362 -14.73 19.86 -2.03
C GLU A 362 -14.84 20.78 -0.83
N GLU A 363 -15.68 21.82 -0.91
CA GLU A 363 -15.91 22.74 0.19
C GLU A 363 -16.48 22.01 1.43
N HIS A 364 -17.44 21.10 1.21
CA HIS A 364 -17.98 20.25 2.28
C HIS A 364 -16.89 19.35 2.89
N LEU A 365 -16.06 18.73 2.06
CA LEU A 365 -14.94 17.90 2.51
C LEU A 365 -13.92 18.69 3.33
N GLN A 366 -13.64 19.95 2.98
CA GLN A 366 -12.74 20.80 3.78
C GLN A 366 -13.25 20.98 5.21
N ALA A 367 -14.56 21.17 5.38
CA ALA A 367 -15.19 21.30 6.69
C ALA A 367 -15.14 20.00 7.49
N LEU A 368 -15.53 18.88 6.87
CA LEU A 368 -15.51 17.57 7.53
C LEU A 368 -14.09 17.14 7.93
N LEU A 369 -13.09 17.38 7.08
CA LEU A 369 -11.69 17.05 7.39
C LEU A 369 -11.14 17.94 8.52
N ALA A 370 -11.63 19.18 8.66
CA ALA A 370 -11.29 20.02 9.82
C ALA A 370 -11.91 19.47 11.11
N GLU A 371 -13.17 19.02 11.06
CA GLU A 371 -13.83 18.39 12.21
C GLU A 371 -13.15 17.08 12.60
N ALA A 372 -12.73 16.28 11.61
CA ALA A 372 -11.97 15.05 11.85
C ALA A 372 -10.63 15.33 12.53
N GLN A 373 -9.94 16.41 12.13
CA GLN A 373 -8.71 16.84 12.76
C GLN A 373 -8.93 17.16 14.25
N SER A 374 -9.95 17.95 14.58
CA SER A 374 -10.29 18.25 15.97
C SER A 374 -10.68 17.00 16.77
N ALA A 375 -11.45 16.08 16.20
CA ALA A 375 -11.85 14.84 16.87
C ALA A 375 -10.65 13.90 17.17
N LEU A 376 -9.65 13.90 16.29
CA LEU A 376 -8.43 13.11 16.47
C LEU A 376 -7.49 13.75 17.51
N GLU A 377 -7.40 15.08 17.56
CA GLU A 377 -6.58 15.83 18.51
C GLU A 377 -7.09 15.77 19.96
N GLU A 378 -8.38 15.47 20.19
CA GLU A 378 -8.91 15.27 21.55
C GLU A 378 -8.23 14.09 22.26
N THR A 379 -7.64 14.34 23.43
CA THR A 379 -6.96 13.32 24.24
C THR A 379 -7.92 12.18 24.58
N SER A 380 -7.59 10.98 24.11
CA SER A 380 -8.36 9.75 24.36
C SER A 380 -8.51 9.48 25.86
N ASN A 381 -9.74 9.30 26.32
CA ASN A 381 -10.04 8.90 27.69
C ASN A 381 -9.56 7.46 27.94
N PRO A 382 -8.82 7.16 29.02
CA PRO A 382 -8.42 5.80 29.38
C PRO A 382 -9.53 4.74 29.33
N LEU A 383 -10.77 5.15 29.67
CA LEU A 383 -11.94 4.29 29.61
C LEU A 383 -12.33 3.91 28.17
N SER A 384 -12.16 4.80 27.19
CA SER A 384 -12.50 4.49 25.79
C SER A 384 -11.52 3.51 25.17
N ALA A 385 -10.23 3.57 25.52
CA ALA A 385 -9.24 2.59 25.08
C ALA A 385 -9.56 1.18 25.62
N PHE A 386 -10.00 1.08 26.90
CA PHE A 386 -10.44 -0.18 27.48
C PHE A 386 -11.68 -0.75 26.77
N VAL A 387 -12.74 0.06 26.62
CA VAL A 387 -14.00 -0.38 25.99
C VAL A 387 -13.78 -0.72 24.51
N GLY A 388 -13.00 0.09 23.79
CA GLY A 388 -12.65 -0.16 22.40
C GLY A 388 -11.94 -1.51 22.21
N ALA A 389 -10.86 -1.75 22.96
CA ALA A 389 -10.13 -3.01 22.93
C ALA A 389 -11.06 -4.21 23.26
N LEU A 390 -11.88 -4.08 24.32
CA LEU A 390 -12.83 -5.11 24.71
C LEU A 390 -13.84 -5.44 23.61
N THR A 391 -14.48 -4.43 23.02
CA THR A 391 -15.51 -4.62 21.99
C THR A 391 -14.95 -5.22 20.71
N ILE A 392 -13.75 -4.79 20.29
CA ILE A 392 -13.07 -5.36 19.13
C ILE A 392 -12.81 -6.85 19.34
N LEU A 393 -12.18 -7.22 20.46
CA LEU A 393 -11.84 -8.62 20.71
C LEU A 393 -13.09 -9.50 20.83
N LEU A 394 -14.15 -9.00 21.47
CA LEU A 394 -15.40 -9.75 21.58
C LEU A 394 -16.06 -9.99 20.22
N ARG A 395 -16.00 -9.02 19.30
CA ARG A 395 -16.56 -9.15 17.95
C ARG A 395 -15.81 -10.21 17.16
N GLU A 396 -14.52 -9.99 16.90
CA GLU A 396 -13.75 -10.87 16.02
C GLU A 396 -13.48 -12.23 16.67
N GLY A 397 -13.24 -12.24 17.98
CA GLY A 397 -13.01 -13.46 18.74
C GLY A 397 -14.23 -14.37 18.81
N LEU A 398 -15.46 -13.82 18.81
CA LEU A 398 -16.69 -14.62 18.77
C LEU A 398 -16.87 -15.30 17.41
N GLU A 399 -16.58 -14.60 16.31
CA GLU A 399 -16.66 -15.16 14.95
C GLU A 399 -15.71 -16.35 14.78
N ALA A 400 -14.44 -16.19 15.17
CA ALA A 400 -13.46 -17.27 15.19
C ALA A 400 -13.90 -18.44 16.08
N LEU A 401 -14.39 -18.13 17.29
CA LEU A 401 -14.80 -19.13 18.27
C LEU A 401 -15.97 -19.98 17.77
N LEU A 402 -16.99 -19.36 17.15
CA LEU A 402 -18.16 -20.06 16.63
C LEU A 402 -17.78 -21.10 15.58
N VAL A 403 -16.86 -20.77 14.67
CA VAL A 403 -16.42 -21.71 13.63
C VAL A 403 -15.60 -22.85 14.22
N VAL A 404 -14.65 -22.57 15.12
CA VAL A 404 -13.83 -23.62 15.75
C VAL A 404 -14.70 -24.56 16.59
N VAL A 405 -15.64 -24.03 17.37
CA VAL A 405 -16.58 -24.85 18.16
C VAL A 405 -17.47 -25.68 17.25
N ALA A 406 -17.97 -25.12 16.15
CA ALA A 406 -18.74 -25.85 15.15
C ALA A 406 -17.95 -27.02 14.55
N MET A 407 -16.67 -26.82 14.21
CA MET A 407 -15.80 -27.87 13.70
C MET A 407 -15.56 -28.98 14.74
N ILE A 408 -15.27 -28.61 15.99
CA ILE A 408 -15.04 -29.57 17.08
C ILE A 408 -16.31 -30.38 17.37
N ALA A 409 -17.46 -29.70 17.44
CA ALA A 409 -18.76 -30.32 17.64
C ALA A 409 -19.08 -31.34 16.54
N PHE A 410 -18.87 -30.95 15.29
CA PHE A 410 -19.06 -31.83 14.14
C PHE A 410 -18.19 -33.09 14.23
N LEU A 411 -16.90 -32.93 14.52
CA LEU A 411 -15.96 -34.06 14.61
C LEU A 411 -16.26 -35.00 15.79
N LYS A 412 -16.63 -34.45 16.95
CA LYS A 412 -17.10 -35.24 18.09
C LYS A 412 -18.38 -36.01 17.74
N LYS A 413 -19.32 -35.38 17.03
CA LYS A 413 -20.57 -36.02 16.62
C LYS A 413 -20.38 -37.09 15.54
N ALA A 414 -19.35 -36.94 14.71
CA ALA A 414 -18.96 -37.91 13.69
C ALA A 414 -18.09 -39.06 14.23
N GLU A 415 -17.83 -39.10 15.55
CA GLU A 415 -16.93 -40.07 16.21
C GLU A 415 -15.50 -40.09 15.64
N ARG A 416 -15.08 -38.97 15.04
CA ARG A 416 -13.74 -38.78 14.44
C ARG A 416 -12.88 -37.87 15.31
N THR A 417 -12.69 -38.29 16.56
CA THR A 417 -11.84 -37.58 17.52
C THR A 417 -10.36 -37.64 17.16
N ASP A 418 -9.97 -38.59 16.30
CA ASP A 418 -8.61 -38.80 15.78
C ASP A 418 -8.07 -37.61 14.97
N VAL A 419 -8.94 -36.82 14.33
CA VAL A 419 -8.54 -35.63 13.54
C VAL A 419 -8.72 -34.31 14.29
N LEU A 420 -9.28 -34.31 15.51
CA LEU A 420 -9.38 -33.11 16.35
C LEU A 420 -8.04 -32.40 16.58
N PRO A 421 -6.89 -33.10 16.76
CA PRO A 421 -5.61 -32.42 16.93
C PRO A 421 -5.24 -31.49 15.77
N TYR A 422 -5.70 -31.77 14.54
CA TYR A 422 -5.44 -30.90 13.38
C TYR A 422 -6.22 -29.59 13.44
N VAL A 423 -7.45 -29.63 13.95
CA VAL A 423 -8.24 -28.40 14.20
C VAL A 423 -7.55 -27.58 15.29
N HIS A 424 -7.13 -28.22 16.39
CA HIS A 424 -6.39 -27.55 17.45
C HIS A 424 -5.07 -26.94 16.99
N ALA A 425 -4.30 -27.68 16.20
CA ALA A 425 -3.08 -27.19 15.58
C ALA A 425 -3.35 -26.00 14.65
N GLY A 426 -4.48 -26.00 13.92
CA GLY A 426 -4.87 -24.92 13.01
C GLY A 426 -5.08 -23.60 13.72
N TRP A 427 -5.98 -23.54 14.72
CA TRP A 427 -6.23 -22.28 15.43
C TRP A 427 -5.06 -21.84 16.31
N LEU A 428 -4.31 -22.77 16.91
CA LEU A 428 -3.10 -22.43 17.67
C LEU A 428 -2.02 -21.83 16.76
N ALA A 429 -1.80 -22.44 15.59
CA ALA A 429 -0.88 -21.89 14.60
C ALA A 429 -1.34 -20.53 14.09
N ALA A 430 -2.65 -20.31 13.94
CA ALA A 430 -3.21 -19.02 13.56
C ALA A 430 -2.95 -17.93 14.61
N LEU A 431 -3.12 -18.22 15.90
CA LEU A 431 -2.79 -17.27 16.97
C LEU A 431 -1.29 -16.97 17.02
N ALA A 432 -0.44 -17.98 16.87
CA ALA A 432 1.01 -17.80 16.82
C ALA A 432 1.43 -16.97 15.59
N ALA A 433 0.86 -17.26 14.42
CA ALA A 433 1.07 -16.48 13.20
C ALA A 433 0.54 -15.06 13.34
N GLY A 434 -0.57 -14.86 14.06
CA GLY A 434 -1.12 -13.55 14.39
C GLY A 434 -0.19 -12.73 15.29
N GLY A 435 0.37 -13.34 16.34
CA GLY A 435 1.40 -12.71 17.17
C GLY A 435 2.67 -12.36 16.39
N LEU A 436 3.10 -13.25 15.48
CA LEU A 436 4.19 -12.96 14.54
C LEU A 436 3.82 -11.82 13.58
N THR A 437 2.58 -11.80 13.09
CA THR A 437 2.09 -10.74 12.19
C THR A 437 2.01 -9.41 12.90
N TRP A 438 1.62 -9.38 14.18
CA TRP A 438 1.68 -8.18 15.01
C TRP A 438 3.12 -7.71 15.23
N ALA A 439 4.05 -8.62 15.54
CA ALA A 439 5.47 -8.27 15.65
C ALA A 439 6.03 -7.76 14.31
N VAL A 440 5.71 -8.40 13.20
CA VAL A 440 6.11 -7.99 11.85
C VAL A 440 5.47 -6.66 11.46
N ALA A 441 4.19 -6.43 11.75
CA ALA A 441 3.51 -5.16 11.51
C ALA A 441 4.09 -4.03 12.37
N THR A 442 4.38 -4.31 13.64
CA THR A 442 4.92 -3.31 14.59
C THR A 442 6.39 -2.98 14.31
N TYR A 443 7.19 -3.94 13.81
CA TYR A 443 8.64 -3.80 13.71
C TYR A 443 9.22 -3.88 12.28
N LEU A 444 8.46 -4.33 11.28
CA LEU A 444 9.00 -4.67 9.95
C LEU A 444 8.15 -4.19 8.76
N VAL A 445 6.89 -3.75 8.96
CA VAL A 445 5.92 -3.56 7.86
C VAL A 445 5.07 -2.32 8.08
N ASP A 446 5.54 -1.18 7.57
CA ASP A 446 4.65 -0.08 7.13
C ASP A 446 4.40 -0.30 5.62
N VAL A 447 3.26 -0.88 5.29
CA VAL A 447 2.79 -1.10 3.90
C VAL A 447 1.95 0.09 3.48
N SER A 448 2.15 0.60 2.27
CA SER A 448 1.34 1.71 1.72
C SER A 448 -0.16 1.39 1.76
N GLY A 449 -0.99 2.36 2.16
CA GLY A 449 -2.45 2.19 2.29
C GLY A 449 -3.11 1.62 1.04
N ALA A 450 -2.68 2.06 -0.15
CA ALA A 450 -3.18 1.55 -1.43
C ALA A 450 -2.96 0.04 -1.64
N SER A 451 -1.78 -0.47 -1.29
CA SER A 451 -1.49 -1.91 -1.36
C SER A 451 -2.25 -2.70 -0.29
N ARG A 452 -2.47 -2.11 0.90
CA ARG A 452 -3.26 -2.74 1.96
C ARG A 452 -4.71 -2.92 1.52
N GLU A 453 -5.35 -1.86 1.07
CA GLU A 453 -6.74 -1.86 0.58
C GLU A 453 -6.93 -2.76 -0.66
N MET A 454 -5.96 -2.80 -1.58
CA MET A 454 -6.00 -3.75 -2.71
C MET A 454 -5.97 -5.21 -2.24
N THR A 455 -5.05 -5.54 -1.31
CA THR A 455 -4.97 -6.91 -0.79
C THR A 455 -6.24 -7.30 -0.03
N GLU A 456 -6.85 -6.38 0.71
CA GLU A 456 -8.13 -6.58 1.37
C GLU A 456 -9.25 -6.84 0.37
N GLY A 457 -9.38 -6.00 -0.67
CA GLY A 457 -10.41 -6.15 -1.71
C GLY A 457 -10.33 -7.50 -2.44
N PHE A 458 -9.15 -7.88 -2.93
CA PHE A 458 -8.97 -9.16 -3.61
C PHE A 458 -9.13 -10.36 -2.68
N SER A 459 -8.60 -10.30 -1.45
CA SER A 459 -8.73 -11.39 -0.49
C SER A 459 -10.17 -11.59 -0.01
N ALA A 460 -10.93 -10.52 0.19
CA ALA A 460 -12.34 -10.57 0.57
C ALA A 460 -13.22 -11.17 -0.54
N ILE A 461 -13.00 -10.78 -1.80
CA ILE A 461 -13.71 -11.38 -2.94
C ILE A 461 -13.34 -12.86 -3.08
N PHE A 462 -12.06 -13.19 -2.97
CA PHE A 462 -11.60 -14.58 -3.02
C PHE A 462 -12.23 -15.41 -1.89
N ALA A 463 -12.24 -14.90 -0.66
CA ALA A 463 -12.88 -15.52 0.49
C ALA A 463 -14.39 -15.70 0.26
N ALA A 464 -15.09 -14.71 -0.28
CA ALA A 464 -16.51 -14.80 -0.62
C ALA A 464 -16.79 -15.96 -1.58
N VAL A 465 -15.97 -16.12 -2.63
CA VAL A 465 -16.09 -17.21 -3.60
C VAL A 465 -15.83 -18.58 -2.96
N VAL A 466 -14.81 -18.68 -2.10
CA VAL A 466 -14.49 -19.91 -1.36
C VAL A 466 -15.62 -20.28 -0.40
N LEU A 467 -16.10 -19.33 0.40
CA LEU A 467 -17.21 -19.52 1.33
C LEU A 467 -18.49 -19.91 0.60
N LEU A 468 -18.79 -19.28 -0.54
CA LEU A 468 -19.92 -19.68 -1.38
C LEU A 468 -19.80 -21.15 -1.82
N GLY A 469 -18.61 -21.58 -2.26
CA GLY A 469 -18.35 -22.96 -2.64
C GLY A 469 -18.54 -23.94 -1.48
N VAL A 470 -18.00 -23.61 -0.30
CA VAL A 470 -18.15 -24.42 0.92
C VAL A 470 -19.61 -24.46 1.39
N GLY A 471 -20.30 -23.32 1.37
CA GLY A 471 -21.70 -23.20 1.76
C GLY A 471 -22.60 -24.04 0.86
N ILE A 472 -22.44 -23.94 -0.47
CA ILE A 472 -23.19 -24.78 -1.43
C ILE A 472 -22.92 -26.27 -1.18
N TRP A 473 -21.66 -26.65 -0.92
CA TRP A 473 -21.30 -28.03 -0.61
C TRP A 473 -21.95 -28.53 0.68
N MET A 474 -21.94 -27.72 1.74
CA MET A 474 -22.59 -28.03 3.02
C MET A 474 -24.11 -28.14 2.87
N HIS A 475 -24.74 -27.23 2.12
CA HIS A 475 -26.17 -27.27 1.86
C HIS A 475 -26.61 -28.53 1.09
N GLN A 476 -25.84 -28.93 0.08
CA GLN A 476 -26.10 -30.18 -0.66
C GLN A 476 -26.02 -31.43 0.22
N LYS A 477 -25.27 -31.37 1.32
CA LYS A 477 -25.05 -32.50 2.24
C LYS A 477 -25.92 -32.47 3.49
N SER A 478 -26.65 -31.38 3.77
CA SER A 478 -27.51 -31.21 4.96
C SER A 478 -28.81 -32.04 4.93
N LEU A 479 -29.13 -32.67 3.79
CA LEU A 479 -30.33 -33.45 3.58
C LEU A 479 -30.14 -34.90 4.08
N ALA A 480 -30.84 -35.19 5.17
CA ALA A 480 -30.56 -36.25 6.16
C ALA A 480 -30.54 -37.72 5.67
N GLY A 481 -30.96 -38.04 4.44
CA GLY A 481 -31.02 -39.43 3.97
C GLY A 481 -29.72 -39.97 3.35
N ARG A 482 -28.94 -39.12 2.67
CA ARG A 482 -27.76 -39.56 1.90
C ARG A 482 -26.45 -39.51 2.69
N TRP A 483 -26.39 -38.74 3.78
CA TRP A 483 -25.17 -38.54 4.57
C TRP A 483 -24.74 -39.80 5.33
N GLN A 484 -25.65 -40.48 6.05
CA GLN A 484 -25.30 -41.69 6.80
C GLN A 484 -24.79 -42.82 5.87
N ALA A 485 -25.43 -43.02 4.71
CA ALA A 485 -24.99 -44.01 3.71
C ALA A 485 -23.64 -43.61 3.06
N TYR A 486 -23.47 -42.33 2.72
CA TYR A 486 -22.22 -41.81 2.15
C TYR A 486 -21.05 -41.88 3.14
N VAL A 487 -21.27 -41.54 4.41
CA VAL A 487 -20.25 -41.60 5.47
C VAL A 487 -19.86 -43.05 5.76
N LYS A 488 -20.82 -43.96 5.92
CA LYS A 488 -20.50 -45.37 6.22
C LYS A 488 -19.70 -46.05 5.10
N GLN A 489 -19.86 -45.61 3.84
CA GLN A 489 -19.25 -46.22 2.66
C GLN A 489 -17.97 -45.51 2.16
N LYS A 490 -17.82 -44.19 2.38
CA LYS A 490 -16.64 -43.40 1.98
C LYS A 490 -15.73 -43.00 3.13
N LEU A 491 -16.21 -42.91 4.38
CA LEU A 491 -15.42 -42.37 5.49
C LEU A 491 -14.45 -43.39 6.11
N SER A 492 -14.67 -44.70 5.91
CA SER A 492 -13.68 -45.73 6.26
C SER A 492 -12.49 -45.78 5.29
N SER A 493 -12.62 -45.22 4.08
CA SER A 493 -11.60 -45.28 3.03
C SER A 493 -11.04 -43.93 2.56
N ALA A 494 -11.70 -42.79 2.85
CA ALA A 494 -11.34 -41.48 2.29
C ALA A 494 -10.77 -40.44 3.27
N LEU A 495 -10.78 -40.68 4.60
CA LEU A 495 -10.08 -39.81 5.56
C LEU A 495 -8.58 -40.16 5.61
N THR A 496 -7.92 -39.89 4.47
CA THR A 496 -6.46 -39.92 4.34
C THR A 496 -5.84 -38.64 4.92
N ARG A 497 -4.52 -38.63 5.13
CA ARG A 497 -3.72 -37.48 5.63
C ARG A 497 -4.09 -36.12 4.98
N LYS A 498 -4.57 -36.14 3.73
CA LYS A 498 -5.04 -34.94 2.98
C LYS A 498 -6.29 -34.29 3.56
N SER A 499 -7.24 -35.06 4.10
CA SER A 499 -8.46 -34.49 4.68
C SER A 499 -8.24 -33.92 6.09
N ALA A 500 -7.29 -34.47 6.85
CA ALA A 500 -6.86 -33.88 8.11
C ALA A 500 -6.13 -32.54 7.90
N MET A 501 -5.30 -32.45 6.85
CA MET A 501 -4.66 -31.20 6.44
C MET A 501 -5.67 -30.11 6.03
N MET A 502 -6.77 -30.48 5.37
CA MET A 502 -7.84 -29.53 5.04
C MET A 502 -8.52 -28.95 6.28
N LEU A 503 -8.74 -29.78 7.33
CA LEU A 503 -9.30 -29.31 8.60
C LEU A 503 -8.35 -28.37 9.35
N PHE A 504 -7.04 -28.68 9.31
CA PHE A 504 -6.01 -27.76 9.79
C PHE A 504 -6.08 -26.42 9.06
N LEU A 505 -6.04 -26.44 7.72
CA LEU A 505 -6.01 -25.23 6.90
C LEU A 505 -7.28 -24.40 7.08
N LEU A 506 -8.45 -25.05 7.15
CA LEU A 506 -9.72 -24.37 7.38
C LEU A 506 -9.75 -23.68 8.75
N SER A 507 -9.32 -24.38 9.80
CA SER A 507 -9.24 -23.79 11.15
C SER A 507 -8.19 -22.68 11.22
N PHE A 508 -7.06 -22.84 10.55
CA PHE A 508 -6.00 -21.84 10.48
C PHE A 508 -6.48 -20.57 9.77
N VAL A 509 -6.97 -20.69 8.53
CA VAL A 509 -7.37 -19.52 7.72
C VAL A 509 -8.51 -18.75 8.40
N THR A 510 -9.49 -19.46 8.95
CA THR A 510 -10.63 -18.81 9.62
C THR A 510 -10.16 -18.02 10.83
N VAL A 511 -9.37 -18.62 11.72
CA VAL A 511 -8.92 -17.92 12.93
C VAL A 511 -7.87 -16.85 12.61
N TYR A 512 -6.97 -17.12 11.66
CA TYR A 512 -5.91 -16.18 11.29
C TYR A 512 -6.48 -14.88 10.73
N ARG A 513 -7.57 -14.94 9.96
CA ARG A 513 -8.26 -13.76 9.46
C ARG A 513 -8.77 -12.87 10.60
N GLU A 514 -9.52 -13.44 11.55
CA GLU A 514 -10.06 -12.67 12.68
C GLU A 514 -8.95 -12.10 13.57
N VAL A 515 -7.86 -12.86 13.74
CA VAL A 515 -6.69 -12.40 14.49
C VAL A 515 -5.96 -11.27 13.75
N PHE A 516 -5.85 -11.36 12.43
CA PHE A 516 -5.26 -10.31 11.60
C PHE A 516 -6.07 -9.01 11.68
N GLU A 517 -7.40 -9.08 11.54
CA GLU A 517 -8.30 -7.93 11.71
C GLU A 517 -8.17 -7.35 13.13
N THR A 518 -8.17 -8.19 14.18
CA THR A 518 -7.97 -7.76 15.57
C THR A 518 -6.64 -7.00 15.76
N VAL A 519 -5.54 -7.51 15.20
CA VAL A 519 -4.22 -6.90 15.27
C VAL A 519 -4.20 -5.51 14.63
N LEU A 520 -4.83 -5.36 13.46
CA LEU A 520 -4.91 -4.06 12.77
C LEU A 520 -5.70 -3.02 13.57
N PHE A 521 -6.86 -3.41 14.12
CA PHE A 521 -7.66 -2.50 14.96
C PHE A 521 -6.95 -2.15 16.27
N TYR A 522 -6.23 -3.10 16.87
CA TYR A 522 -5.43 -2.85 18.08
C TYR A 522 -4.22 -1.96 17.82
N ALA A 523 -3.57 -2.09 16.66
CA ALA A 523 -2.47 -1.22 16.27
C ALA A 523 -2.93 0.24 16.14
N ALA A 524 -4.14 0.48 15.61
CA ALA A 524 -4.71 1.82 15.50
C ALA A 524 -5.09 2.44 16.86
N LEU A 525 -5.46 1.63 17.85
CA LEU A 525 -5.79 2.09 19.21
C LEU A 525 -4.54 2.34 20.06
N TRP A 526 -3.35 1.98 19.57
CA TRP A 526 -2.10 2.10 20.30
C TRP A 526 -1.60 3.55 20.30
N ALA A 527 -2.07 4.35 21.26
CA ALA A 527 -1.60 5.71 21.52
C ALA A 527 -0.68 5.79 22.76
N GLU A 528 0.25 6.76 22.77
CA GLU A 528 1.12 7.03 23.92
C GLU A 528 0.29 7.28 25.19
N GLY A 529 0.49 6.46 26.22
CA GLY A 529 -0.18 6.61 27.53
C GLY A 529 -1.37 5.67 27.82
N ASN A 530 -1.89 4.94 26.83
CA ASN A 530 -3.10 4.10 27.00
C ASN A 530 -2.87 2.58 27.09
N GLY A 531 -1.63 2.11 26.93
CA GLY A 531 -1.32 0.67 26.76
C GLY A 531 -1.85 -0.22 27.89
N THR A 532 -1.85 0.26 29.14
CA THR A 532 -2.34 -0.50 30.30
C THR A 532 -3.84 -0.79 30.24
N TYR A 533 -4.66 0.19 29.83
CA TYR A 533 -6.11 0.05 29.70
C TYR A 533 -6.49 -0.83 28.52
N MET A 534 -5.72 -0.76 27.44
CA MET A 534 -5.91 -1.62 26.27
C MET A 534 -5.60 -3.09 26.59
N LEU A 535 -4.53 -3.35 27.35
CA LEU A 535 -4.20 -4.68 27.87
C LEU A 535 -5.27 -5.21 28.84
N ALA A 536 -5.87 -4.35 29.66
CA ALA A 536 -6.98 -4.72 30.54
C ALA A 536 -8.25 -5.10 29.76
N GLY A 537 -8.54 -4.38 28.66
CA GLY A 537 -9.65 -4.70 27.75
C GLY A 537 -9.44 -6.04 27.04
N LEU A 538 -8.22 -6.27 26.52
CA LEU A 538 -7.81 -7.55 25.95
C LEU A 538 -7.98 -8.71 26.94
N GLY A 539 -7.43 -8.57 28.15
CA GLY A 539 -7.51 -9.61 29.18
C GLY A 539 -8.95 -9.97 29.56
N THR A 540 -9.81 -8.95 29.67
CA THR A 540 -11.24 -9.11 29.99
C THR A 540 -11.99 -9.79 28.85
N GLY A 541 -11.73 -9.41 27.60
CA GLY A 541 -12.33 -10.05 26.42
C GLY A 541 -11.95 -11.53 26.30
N ILE A 542 -10.67 -11.89 26.56
CA ILE A 542 -10.21 -13.29 26.56
C ILE A 542 -10.99 -14.10 27.61
N ALA A 543 -11.17 -13.55 28.81
CA ALA A 543 -11.92 -14.22 29.87
C ALA A 543 -13.38 -14.48 29.47
N ILE A 544 -14.06 -13.47 28.89
CA ILE A 544 -15.44 -13.60 28.40
C ILE A 544 -15.55 -14.64 27.29
N LEU A 545 -14.66 -14.60 26.29
CA LEU A 545 -14.64 -15.57 25.20
C LEU A 545 -14.38 -16.99 25.71
N GLY A 546 -13.53 -17.16 26.74
CA GLY A 546 -13.33 -18.44 27.42
C GLY A 546 -14.60 -19.00 28.06
N VAL A 547 -15.40 -18.14 28.71
CA VAL A 547 -16.71 -18.52 29.27
C VAL A 547 -17.68 -18.91 28.17
N VAL A 548 -17.78 -18.11 27.10
CA VAL A 548 -18.65 -18.40 25.95
C VAL A 548 -18.26 -19.73 25.29
N ALA A 549 -16.95 -19.96 25.10
CA ALA A 549 -16.42 -21.20 24.51
C ALA A 549 -16.83 -22.42 25.34
N PHE A 550 -16.68 -22.34 26.66
CA PHE A 550 -17.08 -23.40 27.59
C PHE A 550 -18.57 -23.72 27.50
N VAL A 551 -19.43 -22.68 27.49
CA VAL A 551 -20.89 -22.84 27.37
C VAL A 551 -21.26 -23.50 26.04
N LEU A 552 -20.70 -23.01 24.91
CA LEU A 552 -21.01 -23.55 23.58
C LEU A 552 -20.55 -25.01 23.43
N LEU A 553 -19.33 -25.34 23.87
CA LEU A 553 -18.79 -26.70 23.80
C LEU A 553 -19.58 -27.69 24.66
N ARG A 554 -20.12 -27.25 25.80
CA ARG A 554 -20.97 -28.07 26.68
C ARG A 554 -22.37 -28.29 26.08
N SER A 555 -22.94 -27.25 25.45
CA SER A 555 -24.29 -27.29 24.87
C SER A 555 -24.38 -28.04 23.53
N SER A 556 -23.28 -28.13 22.78
CA SER A 556 -23.27 -28.68 21.42
C SER A 556 -23.61 -30.18 21.29
N THR A 557 -23.62 -30.92 22.39
CA THR A 557 -23.94 -32.37 22.41
C THR A 557 -25.39 -32.71 22.03
N ARG A 558 -26.30 -31.72 21.96
CA ARG A 558 -27.74 -31.92 21.71
C ARG A 558 -28.24 -31.43 20.33
N LEU A 559 -27.37 -30.98 19.43
CA LEU A 559 -27.82 -30.39 18.16
C LEU A 559 -28.13 -31.46 17.08
N PRO A 560 -29.32 -31.43 16.45
CA PRO A 560 -29.64 -32.29 15.32
C PRO A 560 -28.79 -31.88 14.08
N ILE A 561 -28.08 -32.87 13.51
CA ILE A 561 -27.04 -32.67 12.50
C ILE A 561 -27.56 -31.92 11.26
N SER A 562 -28.78 -32.20 10.80
CA SER A 562 -29.38 -31.52 9.65
C SER A 562 -29.63 -30.03 9.90
N GLN A 563 -30.12 -29.66 11.09
CA GLN A 563 -30.35 -28.26 11.46
C GLN A 563 -29.02 -27.52 11.63
N PHE A 564 -28.01 -28.19 12.19
CA PHE A 564 -26.66 -27.63 12.29
C PHE A 564 -26.07 -27.32 10.91
N PHE A 565 -26.13 -28.25 9.95
CA PHE A 565 -25.61 -27.99 8.60
C PHE A 565 -26.43 -26.96 7.83
N ALA A 566 -27.75 -26.94 8.00
CA ALA A 566 -28.60 -25.92 7.41
C ALA A 566 -28.27 -24.52 7.95
N PHE A 567 -28.13 -24.39 9.26
CA PHE A 567 -27.78 -23.12 9.91
C PHE A 567 -26.36 -22.67 9.54
N SER A 568 -25.37 -23.55 9.64
CA SER A 568 -23.99 -23.24 9.28
C SER A 568 -23.86 -22.88 7.79
N SER A 569 -24.57 -23.56 6.90
CA SER A 569 -24.59 -23.21 5.48
C SER A 569 -25.28 -21.87 5.21
N ALA A 570 -26.35 -21.54 5.95
CA ALA A 570 -27.01 -20.24 5.83
C ALA A 570 -26.08 -19.12 6.30
N LEU A 571 -25.43 -19.31 7.45
CA LEU A 571 -24.45 -18.36 8.01
C LEU A 571 -23.29 -18.11 7.04
N VAL A 572 -22.69 -19.18 6.51
CA VAL A 572 -21.61 -19.09 5.51
C VAL A 572 -22.08 -18.39 4.23
N GLY A 573 -23.32 -18.66 3.80
CA GLY A 573 -23.93 -17.97 2.65
C GLY A 573 -24.11 -16.47 2.89
N VAL A 574 -24.58 -16.07 4.08
CA VAL A 574 -24.69 -14.65 4.47
C VAL A 574 -23.31 -14.00 4.47
N LEU A 575 -22.31 -14.63 5.11
CA LEU A 575 -20.94 -14.11 5.14
C LEU A 575 -20.35 -13.94 3.73
N ALA A 576 -20.60 -14.86 2.81
CA ALA A 576 -20.15 -14.73 1.42
C ALA A 576 -20.76 -13.48 0.74
N VAL A 577 -22.03 -13.16 1.00
CA VAL A 577 -22.67 -11.93 0.49
C VAL A 577 -22.05 -10.68 1.13
N VAL A 578 -21.81 -10.71 2.45
CA VAL A 578 -21.19 -9.59 3.19
C VAL A 578 -19.78 -9.30 2.65
N LEU A 579 -18.94 -10.34 2.54
CA LEU A 579 -17.55 -10.21 2.06
C LEU A 579 -17.47 -9.76 0.60
N MET A 580 -18.40 -10.19 -0.25
CA MET A 580 -18.45 -9.69 -1.62
C MET A 580 -18.69 -8.18 -1.65
N GLY A 581 -19.61 -7.68 -0.83
CA GLY A 581 -19.89 -6.25 -0.72
C GLY A 581 -18.68 -5.46 -0.23
N LYS A 582 -18.05 -5.90 0.86
CA LYS A 582 -16.82 -5.29 1.41
C LYS A 582 -15.65 -5.33 0.42
N GLY A 583 -15.42 -6.46 -0.24
CA GLY A 583 -14.31 -6.61 -1.18
C GLY A 583 -14.46 -5.72 -2.42
N VAL A 584 -15.67 -5.59 -2.97
CA VAL A 584 -15.94 -4.67 -4.08
C VAL A 584 -15.78 -3.20 -3.65
N ALA A 585 -16.24 -2.85 -2.43
CA ALA A 585 -16.04 -1.52 -1.88
C ALA A 585 -14.55 -1.17 -1.69
N ALA A 586 -13.74 -2.10 -1.19
CA ALA A 586 -12.28 -1.91 -1.06
C ALA A 586 -11.60 -1.70 -2.42
N LEU A 587 -12.02 -2.41 -3.47
CA LEU A 587 -11.54 -2.17 -4.84
C LEU A 587 -11.97 -0.80 -5.40
N GLN A 588 -13.12 -0.28 -4.98
CA GLN A 588 -13.56 1.07 -5.33
C GLN A 588 -12.72 2.16 -4.65
N LYS A 589 -12.37 1.96 -3.37
CA LYS A 589 -11.52 2.87 -2.59
C LYS A 589 -10.19 3.16 -3.31
N VAL A 590 -9.52 2.13 -3.81
CA VAL A 590 -8.24 2.24 -4.54
C VAL A 590 -8.38 2.67 -6.01
N GLY A 591 -9.60 2.89 -6.50
CA GLY A 591 -9.86 3.33 -7.88
C GLY A 591 -9.74 2.24 -8.94
N PHE A 592 -9.72 0.96 -8.54
CA PHE A 592 -9.74 -0.16 -9.48
C PHE A 592 -11.13 -0.36 -10.11
N LEU A 593 -12.19 -0.02 -9.37
CA LEU A 593 -13.57 -0.02 -9.85
C LEU A 593 -14.17 1.38 -9.76
N ASP A 594 -14.91 1.77 -10.80
CA ASP A 594 -15.69 3.00 -10.79
C ASP A 594 -16.81 2.97 -9.74
N ILE A 595 -17.20 4.16 -9.30
CA ILE A 595 -18.26 4.35 -8.29
C ILE A 595 -19.47 5.00 -8.96
N THR A 596 -20.56 4.22 -9.06
CA THR A 596 -21.86 4.72 -9.50
C THR A 596 -22.80 4.82 -8.29
N PRO A 597 -22.94 6.00 -7.67
CA PRO A 597 -23.68 6.15 -6.42
C PRO A 597 -25.18 5.94 -6.62
N ILE A 598 -25.83 5.34 -5.62
CA ILE A 598 -27.28 5.10 -5.60
C ILE A 598 -27.90 5.50 -4.26
N ARG A 599 -29.21 5.70 -4.25
CA ARG A 599 -29.98 5.85 -3.01
C ARG A 599 -30.16 4.48 -2.34
N ALA A 600 -29.19 4.10 -1.53
CA ALA A 600 -29.25 2.93 -0.66
C ALA A 600 -28.67 3.27 0.73
N PRO A 601 -29.12 2.61 1.81
CA PRO A 601 -28.50 2.77 3.12
C PRO A 601 -27.10 2.15 3.11
N ARG A 602 -26.18 2.76 3.87
CA ARG A 602 -24.88 2.15 4.19
C ARG A 602 -25.04 1.30 5.45
N ILE A 603 -24.69 0.02 5.36
CA ILE A 603 -24.74 -0.91 6.49
C ILE A 603 -23.47 -1.77 6.46
N ASP A 604 -22.43 -1.31 7.16
CA ASP A 604 -21.09 -1.90 7.13
C ASP A 604 -21.05 -3.36 7.60
N VAL A 605 -21.88 -3.70 8.61
CA VAL A 605 -22.01 -5.08 9.12
C VAL A 605 -22.49 -6.04 8.03
N LEU A 606 -23.33 -5.56 7.11
CA LEU A 606 -23.87 -6.35 6.00
C LEU A 606 -23.05 -6.19 4.71
N GLY A 607 -21.98 -5.39 4.73
CA GLY A 607 -21.21 -5.05 3.54
C GLY A 607 -22.02 -4.29 2.49
N ILE A 608 -23.10 -3.62 2.89
CA ILE A 608 -23.99 -2.89 1.98
C ILE A 608 -23.47 -1.46 1.87
N TYR A 609 -22.94 -1.12 0.71
CA TYR A 609 -22.44 0.22 0.38
C TYR A 609 -23.29 0.86 -0.72
N PRO A 610 -23.48 2.19 -0.71
CA PRO A 610 -24.39 2.91 -1.62
C PRO A 610 -23.85 3.07 -3.05
N SER A 611 -23.41 1.97 -3.68
CA SER A 611 -22.94 1.92 -5.07
C SER A 611 -23.66 0.82 -5.87
N MET A 612 -23.85 1.03 -7.18
CA MET A 612 -24.42 0.00 -8.06
C MET A 612 -23.57 -1.27 -8.06
N GLN A 613 -22.25 -1.13 -8.13
CA GLN A 613 -21.31 -2.23 -8.27
C GLN A 613 -21.37 -3.18 -7.06
N THR A 614 -21.35 -2.63 -5.84
CA THR A 614 -21.44 -3.39 -4.59
C THR A 614 -22.77 -4.14 -4.49
N ILE A 615 -23.90 -3.46 -4.74
CA ILE A 615 -25.23 -4.08 -4.68
C ILE A 615 -25.38 -5.17 -5.75
N VAL A 616 -24.96 -4.92 -6.98
CA VAL A 616 -25.03 -5.92 -8.06
C VAL A 616 -24.18 -7.15 -7.71
N ALA A 617 -22.97 -6.97 -7.19
CA ALA A 617 -22.11 -8.07 -6.79
C ALA A 617 -22.75 -8.92 -5.67
N GLN A 618 -23.34 -8.28 -4.65
CA GLN A 618 -24.05 -8.97 -3.57
C GLN A 618 -25.29 -9.72 -4.07
N VAL A 619 -26.08 -9.09 -4.96
CA VAL A 619 -27.26 -9.70 -5.58
C VAL A 619 -26.89 -10.91 -6.43
N LEU A 620 -25.78 -10.86 -7.17
CA LEU A 620 -25.28 -11.99 -7.95
C LEU A 620 -24.93 -13.19 -7.05
N ILE A 621 -24.22 -12.95 -5.94
CA ILE A 621 -23.91 -14.02 -4.97
C ILE A 621 -25.20 -14.59 -4.35
N LEU A 622 -26.13 -13.72 -3.96
CA LEU A 622 -27.42 -14.14 -3.42
C LEU A 622 -28.21 -14.98 -4.44
N LEU A 623 -28.22 -14.60 -5.71
CA LEU A 623 -28.88 -15.33 -6.78
C LEU A 623 -28.26 -16.72 -6.97
N VAL A 624 -26.93 -16.84 -6.93
CA VAL A 624 -26.25 -18.14 -6.99
C VAL A 624 -26.65 -19.02 -5.80
N ILE A 625 -26.74 -18.46 -4.60
CA ILE A 625 -27.21 -19.18 -3.40
C ILE A 625 -28.66 -19.68 -3.62
N VAL A 626 -29.57 -18.81 -4.04
CA VAL A 626 -30.99 -19.14 -4.27
C VAL A 626 -31.14 -20.21 -5.35
N VAL A 627 -30.47 -20.06 -6.49
CA VAL A 627 -30.50 -21.05 -7.58
C VAL A 627 -29.96 -22.40 -7.12
N SER A 628 -28.87 -22.40 -6.34
CA SER A 628 -28.30 -23.63 -5.76
C SER A 628 -29.31 -24.34 -4.83
N ILE A 629 -30.00 -23.59 -3.97
CA ILE A 629 -31.04 -24.12 -3.09
C ILE A 629 -32.21 -24.71 -3.92
N ILE A 630 -32.70 -23.97 -4.92
CA ILE A 630 -33.81 -24.42 -5.78
C ILE A 630 -33.45 -25.70 -6.54
N TYR A 631 -32.26 -25.74 -7.15
CA TYR A 631 -31.77 -26.90 -7.88
C TYR A 631 -31.70 -28.15 -6.97
N ASN A 632 -31.23 -27.95 -5.73
CA ASN A 632 -31.14 -29.03 -4.75
C ASN A 632 -32.53 -29.57 -4.36
N LEU A 633 -33.51 -28.69 -4.13
CA LEU A 633 -34.90 -29.07 -3.84
C LEU A 633 -35.57 -29.78 -5.02
N GLN A 634 -35.32 -29.36 -6.27
CA GLN A 634 -35.86 -30.02 -7.47
C GLN A 634 -35.27 -31.41 -7.70
N SER A 635 -33.97 -31.59 -7.41
CA SER A 635 -33.33 -32.91 -7.48
C SER A 635 -33.94 -33.90 -6.49
N GLN A 636 -34.51 -33.45 -5.38
CA GLN A 636 -35.21 -34.33 -4.43
C GLN A 636 -36.53 -34.85 -5.00
N LYS A 637 -37.37 -33.96 -5.53
CA LYS A 637 -38.66 -34.36 -6.12
C LYS A 637 -38.52 -35.42 -7.22
N LYS A 638 -37.44 -35.36 -8.02
CA LYS A 638 -37.14 -36.38 -9.04
C LYS A 638 -36.67 -37.72 -8.47
N THR A 639 -36.09 -37.73 -7.28
CA THR A 639 -35.64 -38.98 -6.64
C THR A 639 -36.74 -39.63 -5.82
N ASP A 640 -37.65 -38.84 -5.22
CA ASP A 640 -38.79 -39.39 -4.44
C ASP A 640 -39.94 -39.88 -5.34
N ALA A 641 -39.92 -39.51 -6.63
CA ALA A 641 -40.88 -39.96 -7.65
C ALA A 641 -40.37 -41.16 -8.47
N ALA A 642 -39.15 -41.64 -8.22
CA ALA A 642 -38.52 -42.80 -8.85
C ALA A 642 -38.30 -43.88 -7.80
#